data_AF-A0A7J4GSK4-F1
#
_entry.id   AF-A0A7J4GSK4-F1
#
_cell.length_a   1.000
_cell.length_b   1.000
_cell.length_c   1.000
_cell.angle_alpha   90.00
_cell.angle_beta   90.00
_cell.angle_gamma   90.00
#
_symmetry.space_group_name_H-M   'P 1'
#
loop_
_entity.id
_entity.type
_entity.pdbx_description
1 polymer ?
#
loop_
_entity_poly.entity_id
_entity_poly.type
_entity_poly.pdbx_seq_one_letter_code
_entity_poly.pdbx_strand_id
1 'polypeptide(L)'
;MATKKNESVEEEESYDSLHAEEILPELTGMPIEVHIRRHSRFLLFLVFCLYLGWYSFALFLIAWITGVRWAENEGYLQKYNMDLVWGRSFLMWRTDWGKDFIERISQNKPFWRRVGDVWVVTVFIIMILMFSLLLWQATLAWQIPKTSAVSPKMMIGLPGLNPVIPLWYGILALVIAMVVHEFSHGILSRVADVKVKALGLLLFFFPVGAFVEPDEEGMKSMKKWERMRLYAAGPGSNMVVAVVFSFLFSSVMVASLEPAEDGLLLYSVSADYGGAEAGLEPWMLLTAIDEEEVRNTDDWKRVMNDTYAGQNVNVSILNRGVPGIYSVTLSDKGSYYLKYYPDYYESWMSGKGFMGVAAENPKIITDSLANPTENILLYISLPFAKLQPFPEHFTSIYEPAGAIGILPDNIFWILANSFYWIFWLNLMVGLTNALPAVPLDGGFIFADGVTGILDKFKKGMSEQRKEKIVDNLVGILAFTVVFLVVWQLVGPRLVGTDPVILDANINAADTQGWNGDVFEFDASMSNGNFVTYEWDFGDNNTATGEKVSHSWTEGGLYFVVLTAKDSEDRQSVAFEQVSINHFTEGDGSVGGGSDDTVPTTVNPYVKTVSIYINVTGDNGLPIVQSDVTVTINSPSGAVFEQDFSLNNGETQAVSFSTSEGEMVGEWEIFLESNDPASDFTYDYDWYTYYQSNS
;
A
#
# COMPACT_ATOMS: atom_id res chain seq x y z
N MET A 1 -34.41 -25.32 73.19
CA MET A 1 -35.17 -26.57 73.28
C MET A 1 -34.72 -27.47 72.14
N ALA A 2 -34.35 -28.73 72.31
CA ALA A 2 -33.96 -29.51 73.47
C ALA A 2 -33.20 -30.73 72.91
N THR A 3 -32.23 -31.17 73.68
CA THR A 3 -31.27 -32.24 73.46
C THR A 3 -31.88 -33.65 73.44
N LYS A 4 -30.99 -34.61 73.08
CA LYS A 4 -31.02 -36.08 73.29
C LYS A 4 -31.61 -36.89 72.11
N LYS A 5 -31.06 -38.04 71.73
CA LYS A 5 -30.19 -38.97 72.46
C LYS A 5 -29.45 -39.89 71.48
N ASN A 6 -28.18 -40.17 71.80
CA ASN A 6 -27.40 -41.32 71.35
C ASN A 6 -28.02 -42.65 71.82
N GLU A 7 -27.50 -43.72 71.19
CA GLU A 7 -27.21 -45.07 71.69
C GLU A 7 -27.77 -46.14 70.75
N SER A 8 -27.07 -47.18 70.30
CA SER A 8 -25.68 -47.63 70.53
C SER A 8 -25.56 -49.03 69.86
N VAL A 9 -24.35 -49.40 69.39
CA VAL A 9 -23.70 -50.72 69.66
C VAL A 9 -24.27 -51.94 68.89
N GLU A 10 -23.52 -52.91 68.34
CA GLU A 10 -22.31 -53.68 68.74
C GLU A 10 -21.79 -54.46 67.49
N GLU A 11 -20.46 -54.54 67.24
CA GLU A 11 -19.61 -55.78 67.25
C GLU A 11 -19.71 -56.66 65.97
N GLU A 12 -18.69 -57.31 65.38
CA GLU A 12 -17.44 -57.89 65.91
C GLU A 12 -16.52 -58.37 64.73
N GLU A 13 -15.22 -58.57 65.03
CA GLU A 13 -14.19 -59.48 64.45
C GLU A 13 -13.69 -59.31 62.98
N SER A 14 -12.42 -58.92 62.71
CA SER A 14 -11.11 -59.59 62.93
C SER A 14 -10.90 -60.87 62.09
N TYR A 15 -10.02 -60.84 61.09
CA TYR A 15 -8.75 -61.59 61.05
C TYR A 15 -8.05 -61.47 59.68
N ASP A 16 -6.73 -61.31 59.78
CA ASP A 16 -5.73 -61.04 58.77
C ASP A 16 -5.29 -62.33 58.02
N SER A 17 -4.98 -62.24 56.72
CA SER A 17 -3.90 -63.04 56.08
C SER A 17 -3.63 -62.61 54.61
N LEU A 18 -2.55 -61.85 54.46
CA LEU A 18 -1.48 -61.93 53.45
C LEU A 18 -1.72 -62.75 52.17
N HIS A 19 -1.69 -62.08 51.01
CA HIS A 19 -0.89 -62.49 49.85
C HIS A 19 -0.46 -61.28 49.01
N ALA A 20 0.75 -61.38 48.47
CA ALA A 20 1.58 -60.33 47.90
C ALA A 20 1.06 -59.72 46.58
N GLU A 21 1.09 -58.38 46.55
CA GLU A 21 1.72 -57.53 45.54
C GLU A 21 1.54 -57.86 44.05
N GLU A 22 0.73 -57.05 43.38
CA GLU A 22 0.99 -56.63 42.00
C GLU A 22 0.91 -55.09 41.96
N ILE A 23 2.04 -54.45 42.29
CA ILE A 23 2.20 -52.99 42.12
C ILE A 23 2.38 -52.73 40.63
N LEU A 24 1.31 -52.29 39.97
CA LEU A 24 1.42 -51.58 38.70
C LEU A 24 1.85 -50.12 38.98
N PRO A 25 2.76 -49.54 38.20
CA PRO A 25 3.23 -48.18 38.43
C PRO A 25 2.13 -47.17 38.08
N GLU A 26 1.45 -46.62 39.09
CA GLU A 26 0.49 -45.52 38.92
C GLU A 26 1.21 -44.20 38.60
N LEU A 27 1.21 -43.84 37.33
CA LEU A 27 1.83 -42.61 36.82
C LEU A 27 0.95 -41.36 37.03
N THR A 28 0.26 -41.21 38.19
CA THR A 28 -0.17 -39.92 38.80
C THR A 28 -1.21 -40.01 39.95
N GLY A 29 -1.80 -41.17 40.27
CA GLY A 29 -2.68 -41.33 41.45
C GLY A 29 -3.89 -40.37 41.54
N MET A 30 -4.34 -39.75 40.42
CA MET A 30 -5.43 -38.77 40.40
C MET A 30 -6.66 -39.31 39.65
N PRO A 31 -7.89 -39.07 40.14
CA PRO A 31 -9.13 -39.42 39.43
C PRO A 31 -9.20 -38.79 38.04
N ILE A 32 -9.71 -39.53 37.05
CA ILE A 32 -9.75 -39.13 35.63
C ILE A 32 -10.49 -37.80 35.41
N GLU A 33 -11.52 -37.55 36.21
CA GLU A 33 -12.32 -36.31 36.18
C GLU A 33 -11.48 -35.08 36.57
N VAL A 34 -10.55 -35.23 37.52
CA VAL A 34 -9.61 -34.18 37.94
C VAL A 34 -8.57 -33.94 36.86
N HIS A 35 -8.11 -35.00 36.19
CA HIS A 35 -7.16 -34.92 35.08
C HIS A 35 -7.77 -34.18 33.87
N ILE A 36 -8.99 -34.56 33.47
CA ILE A 36 -9.75 -33.91 32.40
C ILE A 36 -10.03 -32.44 32.75
N ARG A 37 -10.43 -32.13 33.99
CA ARG A 37 -10.71 -30.75 34.38
C ARG A 37 -9.45 -29.88 34.37
N ARG A 38 -8.29 -30.41 34.81
CA ARG A 38 -6.97 -29.74 34.76
C ARG A 38 -6.45 -29.53 33.34
N HIS A 39 -6.81 -30.40 32.39
CA HIS A 39 -6.30 -30.34 31.02
C HIS A 39 -7.34 -29.91 29.98
N SER A 40 -8.59 -29.67 30.38
CA SER A 40 -9.68 -29.29 29.49
C SER A 40 -9.37 -28.05 28.64
N ARG A 41 -8.82 -27.00 29.26
CA ARG A 41 -8.42 -25.77 28.56
C ARG A 41 -7.29 -26.00 27.55
N PHE A 42 -6.35 -26.89 27.88
CA PHE A 42 -5.25 -27.26 26.99
C PHE A 42 -5.76 -28.09 25.81
N LEU A 43 -6.62 -29.09 26.07
CA LEU A 43 -7.27 -29.90 25.03
C LEU A 43 -8.10 -29.04 24.08
N LEU A 44 -8.85 -28.05 24.60
CA LEU A 44 -9.66 -27.14 23.79
C LEU A 44 -8.79 -26.27 22.88
N PHE A 45 -7.69 -25.73 23.40
CA PHE A 45 -6.73 -24.96 22.62
C PHE A 45 -5.97 -25.83 21.60
N LEU A 46 -5.64 -27.06 21.96
CA LEU A 46 -5.00 -28.02 21.06
C LEU A 46 -5.92 -28.41 19.90
N VAL A 47 -7.20 -28.70 20.19
CA VAL A 47 -8.22 -28.97 19.18
C VAL A 47 -8.42 -27.76 18.27
N PHE A 48 -8.39 -26.54 18.81
CA PHE A 48 -8.42 -25.31 18.01
C PHE A 48 -7.22 -25.18 17.08
N CYS A 49 -5.99 -25.45 17.56
CA CYS A 49 -4.79 -25.43 16.73
C CYS A 49 -4.85 -26.49 15.61
N LEU A 50 -5.32 -27.70 15.92
CA LEU A 50 -5.49 -28.77 14.94
C LEU A 50 -6.57 -28.43 13.92
N TYR A 51 -7.67 -27.80 14.34
CA TYR A 51 -8.72 -27.30 13.46
C TYR A 51 -8.22 -26.23 12.48
N LEU A 52 -7.27 -25.38 12.90
CA LEU A 52 -6.61 -24.40 12.04
C LEU A 52 -5.50 -25.00 11.14
N GLY A 53 -5.29 -26.32 11.17
CA GLY A 53 -4.27 -27.00 10.37
C GLY A 53 -2.85 -26.87 10.91
N TRP A 54 -2.67 -26.44 12.16
CA TRP A 54 -1.36 -26.20 12.77
C TRP A 54 -0.76 -27.46 13.41
N TYR A 55 -0.65 -28.55 12.66
CA TYR A 55 -0.24 -29.87 13.18
C TYR A 55 1.16 -29.87 13.81
N SER A 56 2.15 -29.26 13.14
CA SER A 56 3.53 -29.17 13.64
C SER A 56 3.63 -28.31 14.90
N PHE A 57 2.87 -27.22 14.94
CA PHE A 57 2.78 -26.37 16.13
C PHE A 57 2.09 -27.09 17.28
N ALA A 58 1.02 -27.85 17.02
CA ALA A 58 0.34 -28.65 18.03
C ALA A 58 1.24 -29.75 18.61
N LEU A 59 2.02 -30.44 17.77
CA LEU A 59 3.03 -31.42 18.23
C LEU A 59 4.11 -30.76 19.10
N PHE A 60 4.63 -29.62 18.66
CA PHE A 60 5.63 -28.87 19.43
C PHE A 60 5.06 -28.36 20.76
N LEU A 61 3.82 -27.87 20.76
CA LEU A 61 3.10 -27.42 21.93
C LEU A 61 2.89 -28.54 22.96
N ILE A 62 2.56 -29.75 22.49
CA ILE A 62 2.51 -30.96 23.34
C ILE A 62 3.90 -31.23 23.91
N ALA A 63 4.92 -31.33 23.06
CA ALA A 63 6.29 -31.63 23.50
C ALA A 63 6.78 -30.62 24.55
N TRP A 64 6.56 -29.32 24.34
CA TRP A 64 6.87 -28.26 25.29
C TRP A 64 6.15 -28.50 26.62
N ILE A 65 4.80 -28.48 26.62
CA ILE A 65 4.01 -28.55 27.86
C ILE A 65 4.30 -29.84 28.63
N THR A 66 4.43 -30.97 27.94
CA THR A 66 4.75 -32.25 28.58
C THR A 66 6.16 -32.22 29.16
N GLY A 67 7.13 -31.68 28.42
CA GLY A 67 8.52 -31.53 28.84
C GLY A 67 8.70 -30.64 30.07
N VAL A 68 8.10 -29.43 30.09
CA VAL A 68 8.24 -28.54 31.26
C VAL A 68 7.55 -29.10 32.49
N ARG A 69 6.40 -29.76 32.34
CA ARG A 69 5.69 -30.42 33.45
C ARG A 69 6.45 -31.62 34.01
N TRP A 70 7.05 -32.41 33.13
CA TRP A 70 7.94 -33.49 33.53
C TRP A 70 9.13 -32.93 34.31
N ALA A 71 9.78 -31.88 33.80
CA ALA A 71 10.89 -31.23 34.49
C ALA A 71 10.50 -30.65 35.87
N GLU A 72 9.28 -30.14 36.02
CA GLU A 72 8.77 -29.67 37.32
C GLU A 72 8.53 -30.83 38.30
N ASN A 73 7.91 -31.92 37.82
CA ASN A 73 7.62 -33.10 38.66
C ASN A 73 8.90 -33.77 39.18
N GLU A 74 9.96 -33.81 38.37
CA GLU A 74 11.28 -34.34 38.74
C GLU A 74 12.12 -33.34 39.57
N GLY A 75 11.58 -32.14 39.86
CA GLY A 75 12.27 -31.12 40.65
C GLY A 75 13.43 -30.42 39.93
N TYR A 76 13.63 -30.66 38.63
CA TYR A 76 14.71 -30.01 37.87
C TYR A 76 14.54 -28.49 37.80
N LEU A 77 13.30 -27.98 37.73
CA LEU A 77 13.05 -26.54 37.61
C LEU A 77 13.41 -25.76 38.89
N GLN A 78 13.07 -26.30 40.06
CA GLN A 78 13.31 -25.68 41.37
C GLN A 78 14.82 -25.48 41.61
N LYS A 79 15.67 -26.38 41.10
CA LYS A 79 17.13 -26.26 41.17
C LYS A 79 17.67 -25.00 40.50
N TYR A 80 16.96 -24.46 39.51
CA TYR A 80 17.37 -23.27 38.74
C TYR A 80 16.50 -22.03 39.05
N ASN A 81 15.78 -22.01 40.18
CA ASN A 81 14.82 -20.95 40.54
C ASN A 81 13.75 -20.73 39.46
N MET A 82 13.29 -21.82 38.83
CA MET A 82 12.21 -21.80 37.86
C MET A 82 10.96 -22.46 38.44
N ASP A 83 9.81 -21.84 38.25
CA ASP A 83 8.50 -22.38 38.62
C ASP A 83 7.56 -22.35 37.43
N LEU A 84 6.57 -23.25 37.38
CA LEU A 84 5.51 -23.14 36.39
C LEU A 84 4.33 -22.31 36.90
N VAL A 85 3.87 -21.40 36.05
CA VAL A 85 2.72 -20.52 36.31
C VAL A 85 1.63 -20.73 35.26
N TRP A 86 0.45 -20.16 35.54
CA TRP A 86 -0.70 -20.14 34.63
C TRP A 86 -1.09 -21.52 34.08
N GLY A 87 -1.39 -22.44 34.99
CA GLY A 87 -1.84 -23.79 34.62
C GLY A 87 -0.73 -24.76 34.22
N ARG A 88 0.50 -24.53 34.72
CA ARG A 88 1.68 -25.37 34.49
C ARG A 88 2.11 -25.42 33.03
N SER A 89 2.09 -24.27 32.34
CA SER A 89 2.41 -24.17 30.90
C SER A 89 3.45 -23.11 30.58
N PHE A 90 3.58 -22.10 31.44
CA PHE A 90 4.57 -21.03 31.33
C PHE A 90 5.62 -21.22 32.40
N LEU A 91 6.88 -21.02 32.04
CA LEU A 91 8.04 -21.12 32.90
C LEU A 91 8.41 -19.73 33.39
N MET A 92 8.33 -19.50 34.70
CA MET A 92 8.79 -18.26 35.32
C MET A 92 10.17 -18.51 35.91
N TRP A 93 11.17 -17.87 35.32
CA TRP A 93 12.54 -17.96 35.78
C TRP A 93 12.91 -16.74 36.60
N ARG A 94 13.18 -16.93 37.89
CA ARG A 94 13.62 -15.87 38.81
C ARG A 94 15.14 -15.82 38.88
N THR A 95 15.68 -14.61 38.84
CA THR A 95 17.11 -14.34 38.88
C THR A 95 17.41 -13.06 39.66
N ASP A 96 18.61 -13.02 40.24
CA ASP A 96 19.19 -11.81 40.83
C ASP A 96 20.02 -11.01 39.80
N TRP A 97 20.20 -11.57 38.60
CA TRP A 97 20.94 -10.98 37.51
C TRP A 97 20.31 -9.65 37.09
N GLY A 98 21.08 -8.56 37.25
CA GLY A 98 20.64 -7.19 36.97
C GLY A 98 20.36 -6.34 38.21
N LYS A 99 20.22 -6.92 39.41
CA LYS A 99 19.99 -6.14 40.64
C LYS A 99 21.12 -5.16 40.95
N ASP A 100 22.37 -5.61 40.84
CA ASP A 100 23.55 -4.76 41.06
C ASP A 100 23.63 -3.62 40.04
N PHE A 101 23.21 -3.88 38.80
CA PHE A 101 23.14 -2.88 37.75
C PHE A 101 22.09 -1.82 38.06
N ILE A 102 20.88 -2.25 38.45
CA ILE A 102 19.80 -1.36 38.90
C ILE A 102 20.26 -0.54 40.11
N GLU A 103 20.92 -1.16 41.09
CA GLU A 103 21.44 -0.46 42.27
C GLU A 103 22.48 0.59 41.88
N ARG A 104 23.39 0.27 40.95
CA ARG A 104 24.41 1.20 40.46
C ARG A 104 23.80 2.38 39.69
N ILE A 105 22.85 2.12 38.81
CA ILE A 105 22.21 3.17 38.01
C ILE A 105 21.28 4.06 38.84
N SER A 106 20.57 3.50 39.83
CA SER A 106 19.62 4.22 40.67
C SER A 106 20.26 5.14 41.73
N GLN A 107 21.60 5.14 41.88
CA GLN A 107 22.32 5.95 42.86
C GLN A 107 22.03 7.46 42.70
N ASN A 108 21.91 7.96 41.47
CA ASN A 108 21.59 9.36 41.21
C ASN A 108 20.07 9.60 41.30
N LYS A 109 19.52 9.50 42.51
CA LYS A 109 18.08 9.67 42.77
C LYS A 109 17.51 11.00 42.24
N PRO A 110 18.17 12.17 42.40
CA PRO A 110 17.63 13.43 41.90
C PRO A 110 17.45 13.45 40.38
N PHE A 111 18.37 12.84 39.63
CA PHE A 111 18.26 12.71 38.18
C PHE A 111 17.04 11.85 37.80
N TRP A 112 16.93 10.64 38.35
CA TRP A 112 15.84 9.72 38.03
C TRP A 112 14.47 10.24 38.46
N ARG A 113 14.37 10.99 39.55
CA ARG A 113 13.12 11.66 39.94
C ARG A 113 12.67 12.69 38.90
N ARG A 114 13.59 13.47 38.33
CA ARG A 114 13.27 14.42 37.25
C ARG A 114 12.87 13.70 35.97
N VAL A 115 13.57 12.62 35.61
CA VAL A 115 13.20 11.77 34.47
C VAL A 115 11.79 11.21 34.66
N GLY A 116 11.50 10.66 35.84
CA GLY A 116 10.16 10.19 36.20
C GLY A 116 9.10 11.29 36.16
N ASP A 117 9.42 12.51 36.59
CA ASP A 117 8.51 13.67 36.48
C ASP A 117 8.16 13.97 35.03
N VAL A 118 9.17 13.99 34.14
CA VAL A 118 8.96 14.17 32.70
C VAL A 118 8.09 13.03 32.16
N TRP A 119 8.41 11.77 32.47
CA TRP A 119 7.64 10.62 32.01
C TRP A 119 6.19 10.65 32.46
N VAL A 120 5.89 11.01 33.71
CA VAL A 120 4.50 11.16 34.18
C VAL A 120 3.74 12.17 33.32
N VAL A 121 4.34 13.35 33.07
CA VAL A 121 3.71 14.39 32.23
C VAL A 121 3.53 13.90 30.80
N THR A 122 4.56 13.29 30.20
CA THR A 122 4.50 12.73 28.85
C THR A 122 3.40 11.67 28.73
N VAL A 123 3.29 10.76 29.69
CA VAL A 123 2.26 9.71 29.69
C VAL A 123 0.86 10.30 29.81
N PHE A 124 0.64 11.32 30.63
CA PHE A 124 -0.66 12.01 30.66
C PHE A 124 -1.01 12.68 29.33
N ILE A 125 -0.04 13.32 28.67
CA ILE A 125 -0.26 13.93 27.35
C ILE A 125 -0.63 12.84 26.34
N ILE A 126 0.15 11.76 26.26
CA ILE A 126 -0.12 10.62 25.37
C ILE A 126 -1.48 10.01 25.66
N MET A 127 -1.81 9.80 26.93
CA MET A 127 -3.09 9.24 27.36
C MET A 127 -4.28 10.06 26.84
N ILE A 128 -4.21 11.39 26.98
CA ILE A 128 -5.26 12.30 26.47
C ILE A 128 -5.31 12.27 24.94
N LEU A 129 -4.16 12.35 24.27
CA LEU A 129 -4.07 12.31 22.81
C LEU A 129 -4.63 11.00 22.24
N MET A 130 -4.21 9.86 22.80
CA MET A 130 -4.66 8.54 22.37
C MET A 130 -6.15 8.34 22.62
N PHE A 131 -6.65 8.71 23.78
CA PHE A 131 -8.09 8.60 24.05
C PHE A 131 -8.90 9.48 23.09
N SER A 132 -8.44 10.70 22.82
CA SER A 132 -9.08 11.60 21.84
C SER A 132 -9.03 11.04 20.42
N LEU A 133 -7.89 10.45 20.03
CA LEU A 133 -7.72 9.81 18.73
C LEU A 133 -8.63 8.59 18.58
N LEU A 134 -8.78 7.76 19.62
CA LEU A 134 -9.71 6.62 19.61
C LEU A 134 -11.18 7.08 19.47
N LEU A 135 -11.56 8.16 20.16
CA LEU A 135 -12.90 8.76 20.02
C LEU A 135 -13.14 9.29 18.60
N TRP A 136 -12.18 10.03 18.05
CA TRP A 136 -12.26 10.56 16.70
C TRP A 136 -12.31 9.44 15.64
N GLN A 137 -11.46 8.42 15.76
CA GLN A 137 -11.49 7.27 14.86
C GLN A 137 -12.83 6.52 14.93
N ALA A 138 -13.44 6.42 16.11
CA ALA A 138 -14.74 5.78 16.23
C ALA A 138 -15.85 6.48 15.43
N THR A 139 -15.76 7.81 15.23
CA THR A 139 -16.71 8.55 14.39
C THR A 139 -16.50 8.35 12.90
N LEU A 140 -15.31 7.92 12.48
CA LEU A 140 -15.00 7.65 11.06
C LEU A 140 -15.62 6.33 10.57
N ALA A 141 -16.09 5.46 11.46
CA ALA A 141 -16.66 4.15 11.09
C ALA A 141 -17.80 4.24 10.05
N TRP A 142 -18.58 5.33 10.06
CA TRP A 142 -19.66 5.60 9.09
C TRP A 142 -19.18 6.05 7.72
N GLN A 143 -17.90 6.43 7.57
CA GLN A 143 -17.32 6.90 6.32
C GLN A 143 -16.48 5.82 5.63
N ILE A 144 -16.13 4.76 6.35
CA ILE A 144 -15.27 3.69 5.84
C ILE A 144 -16.15 2.67 5.08
N PRO A 145 -15.83 2.34 3.81
CA PRO A 145 -16.52 1.29 3.08
C PRO A 145 -16.45 -0.05 3.81
N LYS A 146 -17.56 -0.80 3.83
CA LYS A 146 -17.62 -2.13 4.49
C LYS A 146 -16.52 -3.10 4.00
N THR A 147 -16.09 -2.98 2.74
CA THR A 147 -15.03 -3.78 2.11
C THR A 147 -13.63 -3.48 2.64
N SER A 148 -13.41 -2.29 3.22
CA SER A 148 -12.11 -1.85 3.75
C SER A 148 -11.91 -2.18 5.24
N ALA A 149 -12.85 -2.93 5.84
CA ALA A 149 -12.78 -3.23 7.26
C ALA A 149 -11.60 -4.15 7.62
N VAL A 150 -10.77 -3.70 8.58
CA VAL A 150 -9.56 -4.40 9.01
C VAL A 150 -9.86 -5.80 9.56
N SER A 151 -9.09 -6.81 9.15
CA SER A 151 -9.24 -8.19 9.62
C SER A 151 -8.89 -8.32 11.12
N PRO A 152 -9.64 -9.11 11.92
CA PRO A 152 -9.31 -9.35 13.33
C PRO A 152 -7.90 -9.92 13.56
N LYS A 153 -7.32 -10.61 12.57
CA LYS A 153 -5.93 -11.14 12.65
C LYS A 153 -4.88 -10.03 12.83
N MET A 154 -5.16 -8.82 12.35
CA MET A 154 -4.24 -7.68 12.42
C MET A 154 -4.12 -7.08 13.83
N MET A 155 -5.05 -7.39 14.75
CA MET A 155 -5.07 -6.84 16.11
C MET A 155 -4.08 -7.54 17.05
N ILE A 156 -3.72 -8.79 16.75
CA ILE A 156 -2.81 -9.55 17.61
C ILE A 156 -1.40 -9.04 17.36
N GLY A 157 -0.80 -8.33 18.33
CA GLY A 157 0.56 -7.78 18.22
C GLY A 157 1.71 -8.80 18.35
N LEU A 158 1.44 -10.10 18.13
CA LEU A 158 2.45 -11.15 18.28
C LEU A 158 3.19 -11.39 16.95
N PRO A 159 4.53 -11.36 16.94
CA PRO A 159 5.34 -11.64 15.76
C PRO A 159 5.00 -12.98 15.11
N GLY A 160 4.89 -13.01 13.77
CA GLY A 160 4.55 -14.21 12.98
C GLY A 160 3.07 -14.63 13.00
N LEU A 161 2.27 -14.20 13.98
CA LEU A 161 0.80 -14.32 13.94
C LEU A 161 0.17 -13.12 13.26
N ASN A 162 0.70 -11.92 13.55
CA ASN A 162 0.40 -10.73 12.77
C ASN A 162 1.15 -10.81 11.43
N PRO A 163 0.48 -10.76 10.27
CA PRO A 163 1.17 -10.80 8.98
C PRO A 163 2.09 -9.59 8.75
N VAL A 164 1.90 -8.51 9.53
CA VAL A 164 2.71 -7.29 9.45
C VAL A 164 4.01 -7.41 10.24
N ILE A 165 4.02 -8.15 11.36
CA ILE A 165 5.17 -8.19 12.28
C ILE A 165 6.05 -9.40 11.94
N PRO A 166 7.25 -9.20 11.36
CA PRO A 166 8.16 -10.28 11.03
C PRO A 166 8.62 -10.99 12.30
N LEU A 167 8.72 -12.33 12.24
CA LEU A 167 8.96 -13.16 13.42
C LEU A 167 10.22 -12.75 14.18
N TRP A 168 11.38 -12.72 13.52
CA TRP A 168 12.66 -12.56 14.20
C TRP A 168 12.94 -11.13 14.65
N TYR A 169 12.72 -10.14 13.78
CA TYR A 169 12.86 -8.73 14.18
C TYR A 169 11.82 -8.34 15.22
N GLY A 170 10.60 -8.88 15.10
CA GLY A 170 9.54 -8.68 16.08
C GLY A 170 9.88 -9.26 17.44
N ILE A 171 10.39 -10.49 17.52
CA ILE A 171 10.84 -11.10 18.79
C ILE A 171 11.97 -10.27 19.41
N LEU A 172 12.99 -9.89 18.63
CA LEU A 172 14.11 -9.07 19.10
C LEU A 172 13.60 -7.76 19.73
N ALA A 173 12.76 -7.04 19.00
CA ALA A 173 12.21 -5.76 19.43
C ALA A 173 11.27 -5.90 20.64
N LEU A 174 10.45 -6.95 20.70
CA LEU A 174 9.60 -7.24 21.85
C LEU A 174 10.43 -7.54 23.11
N VAL A 175 11.47 -8.35 22.99
CA VAL A 175 12.39 -8.65 24.11
C VAL A 175 13.04 -7.36 24.61
N ILE A 176 13.54 -6.51 23.71
CA ILE A 176 14.12 -5.22 24.09
C ILE A 176 13.07 -4.34 24.80
N ALA A 177 11.86 -4.24 24.22
CA ALA A 177 10.78 -3.45 24.79
C ALA A 177 10.39 -3.91 26.19
N MET A 178 10.31 -5.22 26.42
CA MET A 178 9.97 -5.79 27.72
C MET A 178 11.11 -5.63 28.74
N VAL A 179 12.35 -5.90 28.35
CA VAL A 179 13.50 -5.75 29.25
C VAL A 179 13.64 -4.29 29.68
N VAL A 180 13.57 -3.33 28.75
CA VAL A 180 13.69 -1.91 29.09
C VAL A 180 12.54 -1.44 29.99
N HIS A 181 11.31 -1.85 29.68
CA HIS A 181 10.13 -1.56 30.49
C HIS A 181 10.32 -2.01 31.95
N GLU A 182 10.66 -3.28 32.13
CA GLU A 182 10.79 -3.90 33.44
C GLU A 182 11.98 -3.33 34.22
N PHE A 183 13.16 -3.21 33.58
CA PHE A 183 14.31 -2.60 34.24
C PHE A 183 14.03 -1.16 34.69
N SER A 184 13.22 -0.41 33.96
CA SER A 184 12.84 0.96 34.33
C SER A 184 11.95 0.99 35.57
N HIS A 185 11.00 0.05 35.72
CA HIS A 185 10.27 -0.17 36.97
C HIS A 185 11.22 -0.49 38.13
N GLY A 186 12.22 -1.34 37.89
CA GLY A 186 13.24 -1.66 38.89
C GLY A 186 14.06 -0.45 39.33
N ILE A 187 14.50 0.39 38.40
CA ILE A 187 15.25 1.62 38.69
C ILE A 187 14.41 2.56 39.54
N LEU A 188 13.18 2.88 39.13
CA LEU A 188 12.34 3.79 39.88
C LEU A 188 11.84 3.23 41.21
N SER A 189 11.73 1.90 41.34
CA SER A 189 11.49 1.24 42.63
C SER A 189 12.63 1.53 43.62
N ARG A 190 13.89 1.38 43.18
CA ARG A 190 15.06 1.67 44.03
C ARG A 190 15.20 3.16 44.36
N VAL A 191 14.87 4.05 43.42
CA VAL A 191 14.84 5.51 43.63
C VAL A 191 13.78 5.93 44.66
N ALA A 192 12.67 5.19 44.73
CA ALA A 192 11.61 5.34 45.72
C ALA A 192 11.87 4.58 47.03
N ASP A 193 13.08 4.03 47.22
CA ASP A 193 13.49 3.26 48.41
C ASP A 193 12.74 1.93 48.61
N VAL A 194 12.09 1.42 47.57
CA VAL A 194 11.49 0.07 47.54
C VAL A 194 12.55 -0.94 47.12
N LYS A 195 12.60 -2.11 47.76
CA LYS A 195 13.54 -3.19 47.41
C LYS A 195 13.00 -3.99 46.23
N VAL A 196 13.90 -4.45 45.36
CA VAL A 196 13.58 -5.39 44.28
C VAL A 196 13.85 -6.81 44.77
N LYS A 197 12.80 -7.63 44.93
CA LYS A 197 12.87 -9.00 45.45
C LYS A 197 13.43 -9.98 44.43
N ALA A 198 13.04 -9.87 43.18
CA ALA A 198 13.51 -10.72 42.09
C ALA A 198 13.37 -9.98 40.76
N LEU A 199 14.20 -10.38 39.81
CA LEU A 199 14.02 -10.10 38.38
C LEU A 199 13.70 -11.43 37.70
N GLY A 200 13.14 -11.41 36.51
CA GLY A 200 12.98 -12.65 35.79
C GLY A 200 12.38 -12.55 34.42
N LEU A 201 12.29 -13.72 33.79
CA LEU A 201 11.66 -13.91 32.50
C LEU A 201 10.49 -14.86 32.66
N LEU A 202 9.37 -14.50 32.05
CA LEU A 202 8.27 -15.39 31.79
C LEU A 202 8.49 -15.97 30.39
N LEU A 203 8.77 -17.26 30.35
CA LEU A 203 9.07 -18.01 29.15
C LEU A 203 7.86 -18.87 28.81
N PHE A 204 7.41 -18.73 27.57
CA PHE A 204 6.86 -19.87 26.87
C PHE A 204 8.00 -20.53 26.09
N PHE A 205 7.74 -21.21 24.98
CA PHE A 205 8.84 -21.66 24.12
C PHE A 205 9.74 -20.51 23.62
N PHE A 206 9.28 -19.27 23.68
CA PHE A 206 10.08 -18.03 23.61
C PHE A 206 9.77 -17.10 24.81
N PRO A 207 10.60 -16.08 25.09
CA PRO A 207 10.31 -15.07 26.11
C PRO A 207 9.02 -14.32 25.79
N VAL A 208 7.99 -14.50 26.62
CA VAL A 208 6.68 -13.85 26.48
C VAL A 208 6.50 -12.68 27.46
N GLY A 209 7.28 -12.68 28.55
CA GLY A 209 7.26 -11.63 29.56
C GLY A 209 8.64 -11.48 30.21
N ALA A 210 8.90 -10.30 30.74
CA ALA A 210 9.92 -10.05 31.75
C ALA A 210 9.17 -9.51 32.96
N PHE A 211 9.78 -9.57 34.15
CA PHE A 211 9.19 -8.94 35.31
C PHE A 211 10.26 -8.43 36.27
N VAL A 212 9.93 -7.33 36.95
CA VAL A 212 10.57 -6.92 38.19
C VAL A 212 9.57 -7.02 39.32
N GLU A 213 9.98 -7.67 40.40
CA GLU A 213 9.14 -7.86 41.58
C GLU A 213 9.56 -6.89 42.69
N PRO A 214 8.95 -5.68 42.78
CA PRO A 214 9.18 -4.78 43.90
C PRO A 214 8.51 -5.31 45.17
N ASP A 215 9.05 -4.92 46.33
CA ASP A 215 8.45 -5.25 47.61
C ASP A 215 7.08 -4.59 47.80
N GLU A 216 6.03 -5.41 47.95
CA GLU A 216 4.64 -4.97 48.03
C GLU A 216 4.34 -4.03 49.21
N GLU A 217 4.96 -4.25 50.38
CA GLU A 217 4.78 -3.39 51.55
C GLU A 217 5.37 -2.00 51.29
N GLY A 218 6.59 -1.96 50.75
CA GLY A 218 7.23 -0.73 50.27
C GLY A 218 6.34 0.02 49.28
N MET A 219 5.79 -0.68 48.29
CA MET A 219 4.88 -0.12 47.28
C MET A 219 3.61 0.52 47.86
N LYS A 220 2.95 -0.15 48.81
CA LYS A 220 1.73 0.37 49.46
C LYS A 220 2.01 1.63 50.27
N SER A 221 3.21 1.75 50.85
CA SER A 221 3.61 2.90 51.67
C SER A 221 4.07 4.13 50.86
N MET A 222 4.24 4.00 49.54
CA MET A 222 4.78 5.09 48.71
C MET A 222 3.84 6.29 48.62
N LYS A 223 4.44 7.47 48.51
CA LYS A 223 3.71 8.69 48.13
C LYS A 223 3.15 8.51 46.71
N LYS A 224 1.90 8.97 46.49
CA LYS A 224 1.20 8.85 45.19
C LYS A 224 2.05 9.31 44.01
N TRP A 225 2.75 10.44 44.14
CA TRP A 225 3.60 10.94 43.06
C TRP A 225 4.81 10.03 42.75
N GLU A 226 5.46 9.45 43.78
CA GLU A 226 6.54 8.46 43.57
C GLU A 226 6.00 7.18 42.91
N ARG A 227 4.77 6.80 43.25
CA ARG A 227 4.07 5.67 42.62
C ARG A 227 3.70 5.94 41.17
N MET A 228 3.24 7.14 40.84
CA MET A 228 2.99 7.55 39.46
C MET A 228 4.27 7.56 38.63
N ARG A 229 5.41 8.01 39.19
CA ARG A 229 6.72 7.91 38.53
C ARG A 229 7.08 6.47 38.20
N LEU A 230 6.89 5.57 39.16
CA LEU A 230 7.11 4.14 38.95
C LEU A 230 6.24 3.63 37.80
N TYR A 231 4.91 3.82 37.83
CA TYR A 231 4.06 3.37 36.73
C TYR A 231 4.43 4.03 35.39
N ALA A 232 4.87 5.29 35.39
CA ALA A 232 5.30 5.95 34.16
C ALA A 232 6.64 5.41 33.61
N ALA A 233 7.39 4.62 34.38
CA ALA A 233 8.68 4.06 33.95
C ALA A 233 8.55 3.17 32.72
N GLY A 234 7.53 2.31 32.71
CA GLY A 234 7.24 1.39 31.63
C GLY A 234 7.02 2.12 30.29
N PRO A 235 5.92 2.86 30.12
CA PRO A 235 5.64 3.59 28.88
C PRO A 235 6.69 4.66 28.56
N GLY A 236 7.23 5.36 29.57
CA GLY A 236 8.21 6.42 29.38
C GLY A 236 9.55 5.93 28.81
N SER A 237 10.06 4.80 29.32
CA SER A 237 11.32 4.22 28.85
C SER A 237 11.21 3.65 27.43
N ASN A 238 10.11 2.97 27.11
CA ASN A 238 9.85 2.48 25.76
C ASN A 238 9.75 3.65 24.76
N MET A 239 9.15 4.78 25.15
CA MET A 239 9.13 5.97 24.28
C MET A 239 10.53 6.52 24.00
N VAL A 240 11.42 6.51 25.01
CA VAL A 240 12.82 6.93 24.82
C VAL A 240 13.55 5.99 23.85
N VAL A 241 13.38 4.68 24.00
CA VAL A 241 13.95 3.69 23.07
C VAL A 241 13.40 3.90 21.67
N ALA A 242 12.09 4.12 21.54
CA ALA A 242 11.46 4.40 20.25
C ALA A 242 12.11 5.61 19.56
N VAL A 243 12.29 6.73 20.26
CA VAL A 243 12.91 7.93 19.71
C VAL A 243 14.36 7.68 19.29
N VAL A 244 15.15 7.01 20.14
CA VAL A 244 16.56 6.71 19.84
C VAL A 244 16.69 5.83 18.60
N PHE A 245 15.92 4.74 18.53
CA PHE A 245 15.99 3.82 17.40
C PHE A 245 15.33 4.39 16.14
N SER A 246 14.36 5.28 16.28
CA SER A 246 13.84 6.05 15.14
C SER A 246 14.95 6.91 14.55
N PHE A 247 15.71 7.64 15.38
CA PHE A 247 16.83 8.44 14.92
C PHE A 247 17.95 7.59 14.30
N LEU A 248 18.30 6.46 14.91
CA LEU A 248 19.29 5.54 14.34
C LEU A 248 18.83 4.98 12.99
N PHE A 249 17.56 4.61 12.85
CA PHE A 249 17.04 4.17 11.57
C PHE A 249 17.04 5.29 10.53
N SER A 250 16.42 6.43 10.82
CA SER A 250 16.23 7.49 9.83
C SER A 250 17.54 8.22 9.52
N SER A 251 18.19 8.78 10.55
CA SER A 251 19.28 9.74 10.39
C SER A 251 20.66 9.10 10.32
N VAL A 252 20.78 7.80 10.62
CA VAL A 252 22.06 7.07 10.49
C VAL A 252 21.98 6.03 9.38
N MET A 253 20.99 5.14 9.40
CA MET A 253 20.90 4.08 8.38
C MET A 253 20.35 4.62 7.06
N VAL A 254 19.10 5.08 7.03
CA VAL A 254 18.44 5.50 5.79
C VAL A 254 19.11 6.71 5.16
N ALA A 255 19.52 7.70 5.95
CA ALA A 255 20.25 8.88 5.45
C ALA A 255 21.62 8.55 4.82
N SER A 256 22.13 7.33 5.03
CA SER A 256 23.36 6.86 4.37
C SER A 256 23.10 6.12 3.06
N LEU A 257 21.85 5.88 2.67
CA LEU A 257 21.53 5.19 1.42
C LEU A 257 21.66 6.13 0.23
N GLU A 258 22.30 5.65 -0.82
CA GLU A 258 22.32 6.28 -2.14
C GLU A 258 21.81 5.27 -3.19
N PRO A 259 21.23 5.74 -4.31
CA PRO A 259 20.88 4.86 -5.43
C PRO A 259 22.13 4.13 -5.93
N ALA A 260 22.03 2.81 -6.14
CA ALA A 260 23.14 1.98 -6.62
C ALA A 260 23.52 2.30 -8.06
N GLU A 261 22.57 2.79 -8.87
CA GLU A 261 22.78 3.24 -10.24
C GLU A 261 21.96 4.51 -10.54
N ASP A 262 22.42 5.30 -11.52
CA ASP A 262 21.66 6.43 -12.05
C ASP A 262 20.42 5.92 -12.81
N GLY A 263 19.28 6.55 -12.60
CA GLY A 263 18.04 6.13 -13.26
C GLY A 263 16.78 6.70 -12.60
N LEU A 264 15.63 6.26 -13.11
CA LEU A 264 14.32 6.58 -12.57
C LEU A 264 13.61 5.33 -12.06
N LEU A 265 13.13 5.39 -10.82
CA LEU A 265 12.37 4.30 -10.22
C LEU A 265 10.94 4.33 -10.73
N LEU A 266 10.48 3.24 -11.34
CA LEU A 266 9.08 3.06 -11.69
C LEU A 266 8.27 2.87 -10.41
N TYR A 267 7.35 3.79 -10.11
CA TYR A 267 6.49 3.68 -8.93
C TYR A 267 5.03 3.33 -9.28
N SER A 268 4.66 3.48 -10.55
CA SER A 268 3.35 3.06 -11.07
C SER A 268 3.49 2.56 -12.51
N VAL A 269 2.73 1.52 -12.84
CA VAL A 269 2.60 0.99 -14.20
C VAL A 269 1.10 0.80 -14.46
N SER A 270 0.58 1.50 -15.46
CA SER A 270 -0.82 1.44 -15.88
C SER A 270 -1.05 0.17 -16.69
N ALA A 271 -2.07 -0.59 -16.32
CA ALA A 271 -2.50 -1.77 -17.07
C ALA A 271 -2.98 -1.38 -18.48
N ASP A 272 -2.85 -2.30 -19.44
CA ASP A 272 -3.27 -2.13 -20.85
C ASP A 272 -2.49 -1.07 -21.64
N TYR A 273 -1.29 -0.72 -21.18
CA TYR A 273 -0.34 0.13 -21.90
C TYR A 273 0.98 -0.60 -22.16
N GLY A 274 1.74 -0.12 -23.13
CA GLY A 274 2.95 -0.78 -23.62
C GLY A 274 3.95 -1.19 -22.54
N GLY A 275 4.10 -0.41 -21.46
CA GLY A 275 4.96 -0.74 -20.34
C GLY A 275 4.50 -1.99 -19.59
N ALA A 276 3.20 -2.10 -19.29
CA ALA A 276 2.64 -3.29 -18.64
C ALA A 276 2.70 -4.51 -19.57
N GLU A 277 2.38 -4.34 -20.85
CA GLU A 277 2.43 -5.41 -21.86
C GLU A 277 3.84 -5.96 -22.05
N ALA A 278 4.85 -5.10 -22.00
CA ALA A 278 6.25 -5.50 -22.03
C ALA A 278 6.71 -6.20 -20.74
N GLY A 279 5.95 -6.11 -19.64
CA GLY A 279 6.28 -6.70 -18.35
C GLY A 279 7.04 -5.78 -17.39
N LEU A 280 6.95 -4.46 -17.58
CA LEU A 280 7.45 -3.50 -16.59
C LEU A 280 6.58 -3.56 -15.32
N GLU A 281 7.23 -3.48 -14.17
CA GLU A 281 6.57 -3.50 -12.87
C GLU A 281 7.07 -2.33 -12.00
N PRO A 282 6.28 -1.88 -11.02
CA PRO A 282 6.80 -0.98 -9.99
C PRO A 282 8.03 -1.58 -9.30
N TRP A 283 8.95 -0.72 -8.85
CA TRP A 283 10.26 -1.04 -8.28
C TRP A 283 11.34 -1.50 -9.26
N MET A 284 11.08 -1.42 -10.56
CA MET A 284 12.11 -1.50 -11.58
C MET A 284 12.79 -0.14 -11.75
N LEU A 285 14.11 -0.11 -11.95
CA LEU A 285 14.88 1.11 -12.19
C LEU A 285 15.17 1.27 -13.68
N LEU A 286 14.69 2.36 -14.28
CA LEU A 286 14.89 2.68 -15.67
C LEU A 286 16.17 3.48 -15.88
N THR A 287 17.04 2.98 -16.77
CA THR A 287 18.40 3.50 -16.96
C THR A 287 18.63 4.06 -18.35
N ALA A 288 17.93 3.56 -19.37
CA ALA A 288 18.01 4.07 -20.74
C ALA A 288 16.76 3.72 -21.56
N ILE A 289 16.54 4.47 -22.65
CA ILE A 289 15.56 4.16 -23.70
C ILE A 289 16.32 4.21 -25.02
N ASP A 290 16.28 3.11 -25.77
CA ASP A 290 17.13 2.86 -26.94
C ASP A 290 18.62 3.10 -26.62
N GLU A 291 19.27 4.03 -27.32
CA GLU A 291 20.67 4.40 -27.10
C GLU A 291 20.84 5.61 -26.15
N GLU A 292 19.74 6.21 -25.68
CA GLU A 292 19.77 7.39 -24.82
C GLU A 292 19.68 7.02 -23.33
N GLU A 293 20.71 7.39 -22.57
CA GLU A 293 20.71 7.24 -21.10
C GLU A 293 19.72 8.19 -20.42
N VAL A 294 18.99 7.66 -19.44
CA VAL A 294 18.00 8.39 -18.64
C VAL A 294 18.46 8.41 -17.19
N ARG A 295 19.06 9.52 -16.75
CA ARG A 295 19.57 9.65 -15.37
C ARG A 295 18.60 10.35 -14.43
N ASN A 296 17.66 11.11 -14.98
CA ASN A 296 16.72 11.94 -14.23
C ASN A 296 15.46 12.22 -15.06
N THR A 297 14.51 12.94 -14.44
CA THR A 297 13.20 13.25 -15.02
C THR A 297 13.28 14.21 -16.21
N ASP A 298 14.33 15.01 -16.34
CA ASP A 298 14.52 15.90 -17.49
C ASP A 298 15.02 15.11 -18.71
N ASP A 299 15.93 14.16 -18.51
CA ASP A 299 16.36 13.23 -19.57
C ASP A 299 15.17 12.43 -20.08
N TRP A 300 14.34 11.87 -19.18
CA TRP A 300 13.13 11.15 -19.54
C TRP A 300 12.17 11.98 -20.39
N LYS A 301 11.88 13.22 -19.96
CA LYS A 301 10.97 14.11 -20.70
C LYS A 301 11.52 14.44 -22.09
N ARG A 302 12.82 14.69 -22.20
CA ARG A 302 13.49 14.96 -23.47
C ARG A 302 13.33 13.77 -24.42
N VAL A 303 13.72 12.57 -23.98
CA VAL A 303 13.66 11.35 -24.80
C VAL A 303 12.23 11.03 -25.21
N MET A 304 11.28 11.01 -24.27
CA MET A 304 9.89 10.68 -24.58
C MET A 304 9.20 11.70 -25.49
N ASN A 305 9.58 12.99 -25.44
CA ASN A 305 9.00 14.01 -26.32
C ASN A 305 9.36 13.81 -27.80
N ASP A 306 10.46 13.11 -28.08
CA ASP A 306 10.91 12.80 -29.45
C ASP A 306 10.27 11.50 -29.99
N THR A 307 9.51 10.79 -29.17
CA THR A 307 8.80 9.55 -29.55
C THR A 307 7.38 9.78 -30.05
N TYR A 308 6.84 8.80 -30.80
CA TYR A 308 5.47 8.81 -31.31
C TYR A 308 4.69 7.53 -30.94
N ALA A 309 3.37 7.61 -31.02
CA ALA A 309 2.47 6.48 -30.73
C ALA A 309 2.67 5.35 -31.75
N GLY A 310 2.70 4.10 -31.28
CA GLY A 310 2.97 2.90 -32.08
C GLY A 310 4.46 2.59 -32.29
N GLN A 311 5.37 3.50 -31.89
CA GLN A 311 6.80 3.26 -31.94
C GLN A 311 7.21 2.16 -30.96
N ASN A 312 8.04 1.21 -31.39
CA ASN A 312 8.70 0.26 -30.50
C ASN A 312 10.02 0.84 -30.00
N VAL A 313 10.20 0.91 -28.67
CA VAL A 313 11.42 1.37 -28.01
C VAL A 313 11.98 0.28 -27.11
N ASN A 314 13.31 0.20 -27.01
CA ASN A 314 13.99 -0.74 -26.12
C ASN A 314 14.32 -0.06 -24.79
N VAL A 315 13.64 -0.45 -23.73
CA VAL A 315 13.82 0.13 -22.40
C VAL A 315 14.82 -0.69 -21.60
N SER A 316 15.93 -0.07 -21.21
CA SER A 316 16.92 -0.68 -20.33
C SER A 316 16.49 -0.50 -18.87
N ILE A 317 16.34 -1.63 -18.18
CA ILE A 317 15.81 -1.72 -16.84
C ILE A 317 16.76 -2.53 -15.95
N LEU A 318 16.99 -2.06 -14.74
CA LEU A 318 17.56 -2.85 -13.66
C LEU A 318 16.41 -3.40 -12.79
N ASN A 319 16.15 -4.69 -12.89
CA ASN A 319 15.14 -5.39 -12.10
C ASN A 319 15.83 -6.23 -11.02
N ARG A 320 15.71 -5.83 -9.75
CA ARG A 320 16.38 -6.48 -8.61
C ARG A 320 17.90 -6.63 -8.80
N GLY A 321 18.53 -5.60 -9.38
CA GLY A 321 19.96 -5.61 -9.67
C GLY A 321 20.35 -6.42 -10.91
N VAL A 322 19.39 -7.00 -11.63
CA VAL A 322 19.64 -7.72 -12.89
C VAL A 322 19.27 -6.80 -14.06
N PRO A 323 20.23 -6.44 -14.93
CA PRO A 323 19.92 -5.63 -16.11
C PRO A 323 19.14 -6.45 -17.13
N GLY A 324 18.15 -5.82 -17.75
CA GLY A 324 17.30 -6.41 -18.79
C GLY A 324 16.82 -5.34 -19.77
N ILE A 325 16.46 -5.77 -20.97
CA ILE A 325 15.92 -4.91 -22.02
C ILE A 325 14.48 -5.35 -22.28
N TYR A 326 13.56 -4.39 -22.24
CA TYR A 326 12.13 -4.59 -22.44
C TYR A 326 11.73 -3.86 -23.70
N SER A 327 11.20 -4.58 -24.69
CA SER A 327 10.69 -3.96 -25.92
C SER A 327 9.27 -3.48 -25.65
N VAL A 328 9.07 -2.17 -25.68
CA VAL A 328 7.82 -1.49 -25.35
C VAL A 328 7.25 -0.89 -26.62
N THR A 329 6.02 -1.27 -26.97
CA THR A 329 5.23 -0.56 -27.98
C THR A 329 4.55 0.64 -27.33
N LEU A 330 4.94 1.85 -27.71
CA LEU A 330 4.39 3.06 -27.11
C LEU A 330 2.93 3.25 -27.50
N SER A 331 2.08 3.49 -26.52
CA SER A 331 0.70 3.91 -26.73
C SER A 331 0.65 5.41 -27.03
N ASP A 332 -0.54 5.92 -27.29
CA ASP A 332 -0.73 7.36 -27.45
C ASP A 332 -0.91 8.07 -26.10
N LYS A 333 -0.14 9.15 -25.91
CA LYS A 333 -0.23 10.01 -24.75
C LYS A 333 -1.54 10.77 -24.71
N GLY A 334 -2.01 11.31 -25.83
CA GLY A 334 -3.26 12.05 -25.90
C GLY A 334 -4.45 11.22 -25.41
N SER A 335 -4.55 10.00 -25.93
CA SER A 335 -5.54 8.98 -25.58
C SER A 335 -5.57 8.69 -24.07
N TYR A 336 -4.40 8.54 -23.44
CA TYR A 336 -4.33 8.32 -21.99
C TYR A 336 -4.87 9.51 -21.19
N TYR A 337 -4.47 10.74 -21.55
CA TYR A 337 -4.92 11.93 -20.84
C TYR A 337 -6.40 12.19 -21.07
N LEU A 338 -6.91 12.07 -22.30
CA LEU A 338 -8.36 12.13 -22.56
C LEU A 338 -9.11 11.08 -21.74
N LYS A 339 -8.55 9.87 -21.58
CA LYS A 339 -9.15 8.77 -20.83
C LYS A 339 -9.16 8.94 -19.31
N TYR A 340 -8.10 9.47 -18.71
CA TYR A 340 -8.00 9.48 -17.24
C TYR A 340 -7.95 10.87 -16.63
N TYR A 341 -7.56 11.87 -17.41
CA TYR A 341 -7.25 13.22 -16.95
C TYR A 341 -7.61 14.28 -18.02
N PRO A 342 -8.87 14.35 -18.49
CA PRO A 342 -9.25 15.19 -19.63
C PRO A 342 -8.96 16.68 -19.40
N ASP A 343 -9.07 17.17 -18.16
CA ASP A 343 -8.74 18.55 -17.78
C ASP A 343 -7.25 18.90 -17.99
N TYR A 344 -6.38 17.91 -18.10
CA TYR A 344 -4.93 18.05 -18.31
C TYR A 344 -4.51 17.73 -19.74
N TYR A 345 -5.46 17.37 -20.62
CA TYR A 345 -5.15 17.12 -22.03
C TYR A 345 -4.80 18.42 -22.75
N GLU A 346 -3.76 18.35 -23.58
CA GLU A 346 -3.41 19.41 -24.52
C GLU A 346 -3.25 18.79 -25.91
N SER A 347 -3.63 19.52 -26.96
CA SER A 347 -3.67 18.99 -28.34
C SER A 347 -2.33 18.42 -28.84
N TRP A 348 -1.20 18.96 -28.37
CA TRP A 348 0.14 18.46 -28.73
C TRP A 348 0.46 17.06 -28.18
N MET A 349 -0.30 16.57 -27.20
CA MET A 349 -0.07 15.25 -26.61
C MET A 349 -0.49 14.12 -27.54
N SER A 350 -1.45 14.36 -28.43
CA SER A 350 -1.93 13.35 -29.37
C SER A 350 -0.85 12.98 -30.38
N GLY A 351 -0.66 11.68 -30.59
CA GLY A 351 0.39 11.11 -31.43
C GLY A 351 1.76 11.01 -30.76
N LYS A 352 1.95 11.54 -29.54
CA LYS A 352 3.20 11.36 -28.77
C LYS A 352 3.23 10.02 -28.07
N GLY A 353 4.42 9.42 -28.00
CA GLY A 353 4.61 8.12 -27.37
C GLY A 353 4.34 8.15 -25.86
N PHE A 354 3.66 7.14 -25.36
CA PHE A 354 3.33 6.96 -23.95
C PHE A 354 3.47 5.51 -23.53
N MET A 355 4.33 5.27 -22.54
CA MET A 355 4.63 3.93 -22.05
C MET A 355 3.63 3.43 -20.99
N GLY A 356 2.81 4.30 -20.40
CA GLY A 356 1.96 3.90 -19.28
C GLY A 356 2.71 3.68 -17.97
N VAL A 357 3.86 4.32 -17.77
CA VAL A 357 4.63 4.24 -16.52
C VAL A 357 4.78 5.61 -15.88
N ALA A 358 4.81 5.63 -14.55
CA ALA A 358 5.21 6.78 -13.77
C ALA A 358 6.52 6.46 -13.05
N ALA A 359 7.49 7.35 -13.22
CA ALA A 359 8.85 7.15 -12.74
C ALA A 359 9.33 8.39 -11.98
N GLU A 360 10.13 8.18 -10.94
CA GLU A 360 10.59 9.26 -10.05
C GLU A 360 12.05 9.03 -9.65
N ASN A 361 12.76 10.09 -9.26
CA ASN A 361 14.11 9.94 -8.74
C ASN A 361 14.10 9.06 -7.47
N PRO A 362 14.86 7.95 -7.41
CA PRO A 362 14.87 7.05 -6.26
C PRO A 362 15.20 7.77 -4.94
N LYS A 363 15.98 8.85 -4.99
CA LYS A 363 16.41 9.61 -3.81
C LYS A 363 15.24 10.23 -3.03
N ILE A 364 14.11 10.54 -3.68
CA ILE A 364 12.93 11.09 -3.02
C ILE A 364 12.40 10.14 -1.93
N ILE A 365 12.48 8.83 -2.15
CA ILE A 365 12.04 7.84 -1.17
C ILE A 365 12.96 7.84 0.05
N THR A 366 14.28 7.78 -0.16
CA THR A 366 15.25 7.79 0.95
C THR A 366 15.23 9.10 1.72
N ASP A 367 15.07 10.24 1.04
CA ASP A 367 14.97 11.56 1.69
C ASP A 367 13.73 11.66 2.57
N SER A 368 12.58 11.13 2.10
CA SER A 368 11.34 11.08 2.90
C SER A 368 11.49 10.18 4.13
N LEU A 369 12.16 9.04 3.99
CA LEU A 369 12.39 8.11 5.10
C LEU A 369 13.47 8.59 6.09
N ALA A 370 14.45 9.38 5.63
CA ALA A 370 15.49 9.99 6.46
C ALA A 370 14.95 11.16 7.30
N ASN A 371 13.86 11.80 6.87
CA ASN A 371 13.22 12.94 7.52
C ASN A 371 11.81 12.62 8.03
N PRO A 372 11.68 11.75 9.06
CA PRO A 372 10.38 11.22 9.52
C PRO A 372 9.42 12.29 10.05
N THR A 373 9.89 13.50 10.36
CA THR A 373 9.05 14.60 10.82
C THR A 373 8.18 15.20 9.71
N GLU A 374 8.61 15.09 8.44
CA GLU A 374 7.86 15.63 7.30
C GLU A 374 6.69 14.73 6.92
N ASN A 375 6.86 13.40 7.06
CA ASN A 375 5.81 12.43 6.77
C ASN A 375 5.77 11.30 7.81
N ILE A 376 5.41 11.66 9.05
CA ILE A 376 5.38 10.71 10.17
C ILE A 376 4.38 9.59 9.97
N LEU A 377 3.30 9.85 9.22
CA LEU A 377 2.30 8.84 8.89
C LEU A 377 2.86 7.77 7.96
N LEU A 378 3.56 8.15 6.87
CA LEU A 378 4.26 7.19 6.01
C LEU A 378 5.28 6.39 6.83
N TYR A 379 6.07 7.07 7.65
CA TYR A 379 7.13 6.45 8.43
C TYR A 379 6.64 5.39 9.44
N ILE A 380 5.53 5.66 10.14
CA ILE A 380 4.92 4.68 11.07
C ILE A 380 4.17 3.58 10.30
N SER A 381 3.76 3.82 9.06
CA SER A 381 2.93 2.90 8.27
C SER A 381 3.69 2.00 7.29
N LEU A 382 5.02 2.09 7.21
CA LEU A 382 5.84 1.24 6.31
C LEU A 382 5.52 -0.27 6.38
N PRO A 383 5.22 -0.88 7.54
CA PRO A 383 4.87 -2.29 7.60
C PRO A 383 3.55 -2.61 6.87
N PHE A 384 2.58 -1.69 6.90
CA PHE A 384 1.32 -1.84 6.18
C PHE A 384 1.49 -1.64 4.67
N ALA A 385 2.48 -0.83 4.28
CA ALA A 385 2.93 -0.69 2.89
C ALA A 385 3.84 -1.83 2.41
N LYS A 386 4.13 -2.83 3.26
CA LYS A 386 5.08 -3.94 2.98
C LYS A 386 6.51 -3.48 2.64
N LEU A 387 6.90 -2.31 3.13
CA LEU A 387 8.26 -1.76 2.99
C LEU A 387 9.15 -2.09 4.20
N GLN A 388 8.63 -2.84 5.17
CA GLN A 388 9.37 -3.29 6.34
C GLN A 388 9.06 -4.76 6.69
N PRO A 389 10.07 -5.64 6.80
CA PRO A 389 11.48 -5.41 6.46
C PRO A 389 11.68 -4.94 5.02
N PHE A 390 12.75 -4.20 4.73
CA PHE A 390 13.01 -3.73 3.38
C PHE A 390 13.00 -4.91 2.39
N PRO A 391 12.16 -4.87 1.36
CA PRO A 391 12.04 -5.96 0.39
C PRO A 391 13.23 -5.96 -0.57
N GLU A 392 13.45 -7.10 -1.23
CA GLU A 392 14.59 -7.33 -2.16
C GLU A 392 14.71 -6.22 -3.22
N HIS A 393 13.59 -5.84 -3.84
CA HIS A 393 13.55 -4.80 -4.85
C HIS A 393 13.94 -3.41 -4.34
N PHE A 394 13.79 -3.15 -3.04
CA PHE A 394 14.31 -1.93 -2.41
C PHE A 394 15.82 -2.06 -2.16
N THR A 395 16.24 -3.19 -1.58
CA THR A 395 17.65 -3.39 -1.23
C THR A 395 18.58 -3.55 -2.42
N SER A 396 18.04 -3.82 -3.62
CA SER A 396 18.81 -3.97 -4.85
C SER A 396 19.08 -2.65 -5.58
N ILE A 397 18.31 -1.60 -5.28
CA ILE A 397 18.42 -0.29 -5.95
C ILE A 397 19.10 0.75 -5.08
N TYR A 398 19.35 0.45 -3.81
CA TYR A 398 20.08 1.31 -2.89
C TYR A 398 21.28 0.58 -2.31
N GLU A 399 22.35 1.31 -2.09
CA GLU A 399 23.53 0.82 -1.39
C GLU A 399 23.92 1.74 -0.23
N PRO A 400 24.54 1.19 0.84
CA PRO A 400 25.04 1.99 1.95
C PRO A 400 26.27 2.81 1.53
N ALA A 401 26.20 4.12 1.67
CA ALA A 401 27.28 5.06 1.34
C ALA A 401 27.88 5.73 2.60
N GLY A 402 28.89 6.57 2.38
CA GLY A 402 29.54 7.36 3.42
C GLY A 402 30.22 6.53 4.52
N ALA A 403 30.18 7.02 5.77
CA ALA A 403 30.86 6.38 6.90
C ALA A 403 30.25 5.03 7.31
N ILE A 404 28.97 4.81 7.00
CA ILE A 404 28.24 3.57 7.33
C ILE A 404 28.45 2.50 6.26
N GLY A 405 28.79 2.89 5.01
CA GLY A 405 29.13 1.99 3.90
C GLY A 405 30.35 1.07 4.12
N ILE A 406 31.08 1.22 5.24
CA ILE A 406 32.11 0.25 5.65
C ILE A 406 31.49 -1.10 6.07
N LEU A 407 30.22 -1.10 6.47
CA LEU A 407 29.49 -2.30 6.83
C LEU A 407 29.16 -3.13 5.58
N PRO A 408 29.35 -4.46 5.61
CA PRO A 408 28.78 -5.34 4.59
C PRO A 408 27.26 -5.17 4.46
N ASP A 409 26.73 -5.17 3.25
CA ASP A 409 25.32 -4.88 2.94
C ASP A 409 24.35 -5.75 3.75
N ASN A 410 24.64 -7.04 3.88
CA ASN A 410 23.81 -7.96 4.65
C ASN A 410 23.70 -7.53 6.13
N ILE A 411 24.80 -7.06 6.72
CA ILE A 411 24.83 -6.56 8.10
C ILE A 411 24.09 -5.22 8.17
N PHE A 412 24.30 -4.34 7.20
CA PHE A 412 23.59 -3.06 7.13
C PHE A 412 22.07 -3.27 7.13
N TRP A 413 21.54 -4.11 6.23
CA TRP A 413 20.11 -4.34 6.11
C TRP A 413 19.52 -5.02 7.34
N ILE A 414 20.26 -5.96 7.96
CA ILE A 414 19.83 -6.57 9.24
C ILE A 414 19.73 -5.51 10.34
N LEU A 415 20.70 -4.59 10.43
CA LEU A 415 20.70 -3.51 11.42
C LEU A 415 19.58 -2.50 11.16
N ALA A 416 19.40 -2.05 9.91
CA ALA A 416 18.35 -1.10 9.55
C ALA A 416 16.96 -1.66 9.90
N ASN A 417 16.67 -2.89 9.46
CA ASN A 417 15.41 -3.56 9.80
C ASN A 417 15.25 -3.74 11.31
N SER A 418 16.31 -4.14 12.02
CA SER A 418 16.28 -4.29 13.48
C SER A 418 15.97 -2.96 14.17
N PHE A 419 16.60 -1.87 13.76
CA PHE A 419 16.38 -0.55 14.33
C PHE A 419 14.94 -0.08 14.11
N TYR A 420 14.41 -0.26 12.90
CA TYR A 420 13.01 0.07 12.62
C TYR A 420 12.05 -0.71 13.53
N TRP A 421 12.22 -2.03 13.64
CA TRP A 421 11.31 -2.85 14.44
C TRP A 421 11.45 -2.59 15.94
N ILE A 422 12.66 -2.29 16.44
CA ILE A 422 12.88 -1.84 17.81
C ILE A 422 12.14 -0.52 18.04
N PHE A 423 12.27 0.45 17.14
CA PHE A 423 11.50 1.69 17.18
C PHE A 423 9.99 1.42 17.24
N TRP A 424 9.48 0.68 16.27
CA TRP A 424 8.05 0.53 16.03
C TRP A 424 7.35 -0.21 17.18
N LEU A 425 7.91 -1.33 17.65
CA LEU A 425 7.32 -2.07 18.75
C LEU A 425 7.50 -1.37 20.10
N ASN A 426 8.61 -0.67 20.35
CA ASN A 426 8.73 0.12 21.57
C ASN A 426 7.73 1.28 21.59
N LEU A 427 7.49 1.93 20.44
CA LEU A 427 6.46 2.95 20.31
C LEU A 427 5.08 2.35 20.64
N MET A 428 4.71 1.23 20.01
CA MET A 428 3.40 0.60 20.21
C MET A 428 3.19 0.10 21.65
N VAL A 429 4.20 -0.51 22.26
CA VAL A 429 4.14 -0.97 23.66
C VAL A 429 4.05 0.23 24.61
N GLY A 430 4.80 1.31 24.36
CA GLY A 430 4.75 2.53 25.16
C GLY A 430 3.40 3.25 25.07
N LEU A 431 2.87 3.41 23.85
CA LEU A 431 1.55 4.00 23.59
C LEU A 431 0.43 3.16 24.24
N THR A 432 0.46 1.84 24.05
CA THR A 432 -0.55 0.94 24.63
C THR A 432 -0.51 1.01 26.16
N ASN A 433 0.66 0.93 26.79
CA ASN A 433 0.77 1.01 28.25
C ASN A 433 0.39 2.39 28.83
N ALA A 434 0.43 3.46 28.03
CA ALA A 434 -0.03 4.77 28.45
C ALA A 434 -1.58 4.92 28.45
N LEU A 435 -2.32 3.99 27.84
CA LEU A 435 -3.78 4.04 27.83
C LEU A 435 -4.36 3.99 29.25
N PRO A 436 -5.46 4.72 29.52
CA PRO A 436 -6.02 4.82 30.86
C PRO A 436 -6.94 3.63 31.19
N ALA A 437 -6.39 2.41 31.11
CA ALA A 437 -7.13 1.17 31.31
C ALA A 437 -6.31 0.16 32.13
N VAL A 438 -6.82 -0.27 33.28
CA VAL A 438 -6.18 -1.36 34.06
C VAL A 438 -6.36 -2.68 33.28
N PRO A 439 -5.33 -3.54 33.15
CA PRO A 439 -4.09 -3.61 33.95
C PRO A 439 -2.87 -2.80 33.43
N LEU A 440 -3.04 -1.87 32.50
CA LEU A 440 -1.95 -1.07 31.93
C LEU A 440 -1.49 0.02 32.91
N ASP A 441 -0.21 0.39 32.85
CA ASP A 441 0.42 1.39 33.71
C ASP A 441 -0.32 2.74 33.74
N GLY A 442 -0.77 3.19 32.56
CA GLY A 442 -1.56 4.42 32.39
C GLY A 442 -2.86 4.42 33.19
N GLY A 443 -3.50 3.26 33.35
CA GLY A 443 -4.68 3.10 34.20
C GLY A 443 -4.40 3.42 35.66
N PHE A 444 -3.25 2.97 36.18
CA PHE A 444 -2.83 3.25 37.56
C PHE A 444 -2.41 4.71 37.76
N ILE A 445 -1.72 5.30 36.77
CA ILE A 445 -1.36 6.73 36.77
C ILE A 445 -2.64 7.59 36.79
N PHE A 446 -3.63 7.24 35.98
CA PHE A 446 -4.93 7.91 35.95
C PHE A 446 -5.65 7.80 37.32
N ALA A 447 -5.68 6.61 37.90
CA ALA A 447 -6.29 6.36 39.20
C ALA A 447 -5.69 7.25 40.30
N ASP A 448 -4.35 7.31 40.39
CA ASP A 448 -3.65 8.17 41.36
C ASP A 448 -3.84 9.66 41.07
N GLY A 449 -3.88 10.05 39.80
CA GLY A 449 -4.18 11.43 39.37
C GLY A 449 -5.57 11.88 39.82
N VAL A 450 -6.61 11.08 39.55
CA VAL A 450 -7.98 11.37 40.00
C VAL A 450 -8.08 11.42 41.51
N THR A 451 -7.42 10.48 42.20
CA THR A 451 -7.41 10.47 43.68
C THR A 451 -6.77 11.75 44.22
N GLY A 452 -5.66 12.22 43.62
CA GLY A 452 -5.02 13.49 44.00
C GLY A 452 -5.93 14.71 43.81
N ILE A 453 -6.75 14.72 42.75
CA ILE A 453 -7.76 15.76 42.52
C ILE A 453 -8.85 15.70 43.60
N LEU A 454 -9.36 14.50 43.91
CA LEU A 454 -10.38 14.31 44.95
C LEU A 454 -9.88 14.76 46.33
N ASP A 455 -8.62 14.50 46.67
CA ASP A 455 -8.00 14.97 47.92
C ASP A 455 -7.95 16.49 48.00
N LYS A 456 -7.68 17.16 46.87
CA LYS A 456 -7.58 18.62 46.80
C LYS A 456 -8.96 19.29 46.92
N PHE A 457 -9.98 18.76 46.25
CA PHE A 457 -11.28 19.43 46.09
C PHE A 457 -12.42 18.86 46.96
N LYS A 458 -12.28 17.66 47.53
CA LYS A 458 -13.32 16.99 48.32
C LYS A 458 -12.79 16.41 49.64
N LYS A 459 -12.17 17.27 50.46
CA LYS A 459 -11.55 16.92 51.75
C LYS A 459 -12.47 16.24 52.78
N GLY A 460 -13.79 16.42 52.68
CA GLY A 460 -14.77 15.81 53.60
C GLY A 460 -15.26 14.41 53.20
N MET A 461 -14.72 13.82 52.14
CA MET A 461 -15.12 12.50 51.64
C MET A 461 -14.31 11.38 52.31
N SER A 462 -14.95 10.28 52.71
CA SER A 462 -14.23 9.11 53.24
C SER A 462 -13.35 8.45 52.17
N GLU A 463 -12.23 7.87 52.58
CA GLU A 463 -11.29 7.19 51.68
C GLU A 463 -11.96 6.06 50.88
N GLN A 464 -12.80 5.24 51.53
CA GLN A 464 -13.58 4.20 50.86
C GLN A 464 -14.49 4.73 49.73
N ARG A 465 -15.04 5.94 49.91
CA ARG A 465 -15.90 6.54 48.89
C ARG A 465 -15.08 7.10 47.73
N LYS A 466 -13.88 7.65 48.01
CA LYS A 466 -12.96 8.10 46.96
C LYS A 466 -12.46 6.92 46.13
N GLU A 467 -12.03 5.84 46.78
CA GLU A 467 -11.60 4.60 46.14
C GLU A 467 -12.69 4.06 45.23
N LYS A 468 -13.93 3.94 45.72
CA LYS A 468 -15.07 3.50 44.89
C LYS A 468 -15.34 4.41 43.68
N ILE A 469 -15.15 5.73 43.80
CA ILE A 469 -15.30 6.65 42.67
C ILE A 469 -14.18 6.41 41.65
N VAL A 470 -12.94 6.28 42.11
CA VAL A 470 -11.76 6.05 41.27
C VAL A 470 -11.89 4.72 40.53
N ASP A 471 -12.21 3.63 41.23
CA ASP A 471 -12.40 2.31 40.64
C ASP A 471 -13.50 2.30 39.59
N ASN A 472 -14.63 2.95 39.86
CA ASN A 472 -15.71 3.08 38.89
C ASN A 472 -15.27 3.87 37.65
N LEU A 473 -14.55 4.99 37.83
CA LEU A 473 -14.06 5.80 36.72
C LEU A 473 -13.04 5.03 35.87
N VAL A 474 -12.07 4.37 36.51
CA VAL A 474 -11.08 3.53 35.84
C VAL A 474 -11.76 2.38 35.09
N GLY A 475 -12.75 1.72 35.70
CA GLY A 475 -13.51 0.64 35.06
C GLY A 475 -14.32 1.10 33.85
N ILE A 476 -15.04 2.23 33.96
CA ILE A 476 -15.77 2.83 32.83
C ILE A 476 -14.81 3.20 31.70
N LEU A 477 -13.67 3.81 32.04
CA LEU A 477 -12.70 4.25 31.06
C LEU A 477 -12.02 3.06 30.37
N ALA A 478 -11.64 2.03 31.12
CA ALA A 478 -11.09 0.79 30.58
C ALA A 478 -12.07 0.10 29.63
N PHE A 479 -13.35 -0.03 30.03
CA PHE A 479 -14.40 -0.57 29.16
C PHE A 479 -14.56 0.28 27.90
N THR A 480 -14.55 1.61 28.02
CA THR A 480 -14.67 2.53 26.89
C THR A 480 -13.50 2.37 25.92
N VAL A 481 -12.27 2.29 26.41
CA VAL A 481 -11.07 2.07 25.58
C VAL A 481 -11.18 0.74 24.82
N VAL A 482 -11.53 -0.36 25.52
CA VAL A 482 -11.71 -1.66 24.88
C VAL A 482 -12.83 -1.61 23.83
N PHE A 483 -13.96 -0.98 24.15
CA PHE A 483 -15.06 -0.78 23.21
C PHE A 483 -14.61 -0.01 21.98
N LEU A 484 -13.88 1.10 22.14
CA LEU A 484 -13.40 1.92 21.03
C LEU A 484 -12.43 1.14 20.13
N VAL A 485 -11.52 0.34 20.71
CA VAL A 485 -10.60 -0.52 19.93
C VAL A 485 -11.38 -1.59 19.16
N VAL A 486 -12.34 -2.26 19.79
CA VAL A 486 -13.19 -3.26 19.12
C VAL A 486 -14.08 -2.62 18.04
N TRP A 487 -14.56 -1.41 18.30
CA TRP A 487 -15.39 -0.64 17.36
C TRP A 487 -14.65 -0.32 16.06
N GLN A 488 -13.33 -0.19 16.06
CA GLN A 488 -12.56 -0.03 14.82
C GLN A 488 -12.66 -1.23 13.87
N LEU A 489 -12.90 -2.43 14.41
CA LEU A 489 -13.09 -3.65 13.61
C LEU A 489 -14.56 -3.83 13.21
N VAL A 490 -15.46 -3.58 14.15
CA VAL A 490 -16.88 -3.92 14.00
C VAL A 490 -17.66 -2.77 13.36
N GLY A 491 -17.33 -1.53 13.71
CA GLY A 491 -17.99 -0.31 13.25
C GLY A 491 -18.11 -0.23 11.73
N PRO A 492 -17.00 -0.21 10.97
CA PRO A 492 -17.07 -0.18 9.50
C PRO A 492 -17.88 -1.32 8.88
N ARG A 493 -17.94 -2.50 9.52
CA ARG A 493 -18.73 -3.64 9.02
C ARG A 493 -20.22 -3.49 9.29
N LEU A 494 -20.60 -2.86 10.40
CA LEU A 494 -21.99 -2.70 10.80
C LEU A 494 -22.63 -1.43 10.23
N VAL A 495 -21.90 -0.32 10.25
CA VAL A 495 -22.43 1.02 9.95
C VAL A 495 -21.68 1.74 8.83
N GLY A 496 -20.65 1.10 8.25
CA GLY A 496 -19.91 1.67 7.14
C GLY A 496 -20.76 1.86 5.89
N THR A 497 -20.24 2.64 4.95
CA THR A 497 -20.91 2.90 3.68
C THR A 497 -20.95 1.63 2.84
N ASP A 498 -22.07 1.42 2.17
CA ASP A 498 -22.13 0.47 1.06
C ASP A 498 -21.26 1.00 -0.09
N PRO A 499 -20.56 0.12 -0.82
CA PRO A 499 -19.77 0.56 -1.96
C PRO A 499 -20.69 1.22 -2.97
N VAL A 500 -20.38 2.47 -3.32
CA VAL A 500 -21.03 3.16 -4.43
C VAL A 500 -20.47 2.53 -5.71
N ILE A 501 -21.35 1.94 -6.52
CA ILE A 501 -21.00 1.38 -7.82
C ILE A 501 -21.41 2.43 -8.86
N LEU A 502 -20.42 3.01 -9.54
CA LEU A 502 -20.62 3.89 -10.68
C LEU A 502 -19.79 3.33 -11.83
N ASP A 503 -20.47 2.70 -12.78
CA ASP A 503 -19.88 2.04 -13.92
C ASP A 503 -20.57 2.58 -15.17
N ALA A 504 -20.02 3.67 -15.71
CA ALA A 504 -20.50 4.22 -16.97
C ALA A 504 -20.21 3.22 -18.09
N ASN A 505 -21.11 3.10 -19.04
CA ASN A 505 -20.96 2.20 -20.17
C ASN A 505 -21.39 2.91 -21.45
N ILE A 506 -20.59 2.78 -22.50
CA ILE A 506 -20.93 3.23 -23.85
C ILE A 506 -21.24 1.99 -24.68
N ASN A 507 -22.37 2.04 -25.39
CA ASN A 507 -22.66 1.12 -26.47
C ASN A 507 -22.78 1.93 -27.76
N ALA A 508 -21.75 1.85 -28.61
CA ALA A 508 -21.76 2.44 -29.94
C ALA A 508 -22.34 1.44 -30.95
N ALA A 509 -23.19 1.90 -31.87
CA ALA A 509 -23.72 1.06 -32.93
C ALA A 509 -22.62 0.59 -33.90
N ASP A 510 -21.70 1.50 -34.21
CA ASP A 510 -20.55 1.30 -35.07
C ASP A 510 -19.33 2.01 -34.44
N THR A 511 -18.13 1.48 -34.68
CA THR A 511 -16.87 2.08 -34.21
C THR A 511 -15.93 2.41 -35.36
N GLN A 512 -16.38 2.20 -36.61
CA GLN A 512 -15.65 2.49 -37.83
C GLN A 512 -16.60 2.98 -38.91
N GLY A 513 -16.19 4.00 -39.67
CA GLY A 513 -16.97 4.50 -40.82
C GLY A 513 -16.23 5.60 -41.58
N TRP A 514 -16.96 6.38 -42.36
CA TRP A 514 -16.42 7.48 -43.17
C TRP A 514 -16.82 8.83 -42.61
N ASN A 515 -16.05 9.87 -42.96
CA ASN A 515 -16.43 11.24 -42.68
C ASN A 515 -17.82 11.54 -43.23
N GLY A 516 -18.67 12.16 -42.40
CA GLY A 516 -20.08 12.43 -42.70
C GLY A 516 -21.06 11.31 -42.29
N ASP A 517 -20.59 10.11 -41.96
CA ASP A 517 -21.45 9.07 -41.39
C ASP A 517 -21.95 9.50 -40.00
N VAL A 518 -23.18 9.08 -39.67
CA VAL A 518 -23.80 9.35 -38.36
C VAL A 518 -23.67 8.14 -37.46
N PHE A 519 -23.05 8.34 -36.30
CA PHE A 519 -22.82 7.33 -35.29
C PHE A 519 -23.75 7.56 -34.09
N GLU A 520 -24.33 6.48 -33.58
CA GLU A 520 -25.25 6.48 -32.45
C GLU A 520 -24.58 5.89 -31.20
N PHE A 521 -24.73 6.56 -30.07
CA PHE A 521 -24.17 6.19 -28.78
C PHE A 521 -25.28 6.05 -27.73
N ASP A 522 -25.22 4.98 -26.95
CA ASP A 522 -26.21 4.64 -25.93
C ASP A 522 -25.54 4.34 -24.59
N ALA A 523 -25.90 5.11 -23.55
CA ALA A 523 -25.40 4.95 -22.19
C ALA A 523 -26.30 4.09 -21.28
N SER A 524 -27.41 3.55 -21.78
CA SER A 524 -28.44 2.89 -20.96
C SER A 524 -27.98 1.62 -20.23
N MET A 525 -26.85 1.03 -20.63
CA MET A 525 -26.22 -0.10 -19.90
C MET A 525 -25.33 0.34 -18.73
N SER A 526 -25.19 1.65 -18.49
CA SER A 526 -24.45 2.18 -17.35
C SER A 526 -25.07 1.69 -16.04
N ASN A 527 -24.25 1.21 -15.12
CA ASN A 527 -24.67 0.73 -13.81
C ASN A 527 -24.31 1.76 -12.73
N GLY A 528 -25.33 2.43 -12.22
CA GLY A 528 -25.23 3.47 -11.20
C GLY A 528 -26.51 4.29 -11.17
N ASN A 529 -26.75 5.04 -10.10
CA ASN A 529 -27.89 5.95 -10.02
C ASN A 529 -27.56 7.28 -10.75
N PHE A 530 -27.16 7.20 -12.01
CA PHE A 530 -26.79 8.36 -12.83
C PHE A 530 -28.03 9.23 -13.12
N VAL A 531 -27.82 10.55 -13.10
CA VAL A 531 -28.84 11.57 -13.37
C VAL A 531 -28.46 12.45 -14.57
N THR A 532 -27.17 12.54 -14.91
CA THR A 532 -26.68 13.25 -16.09
C THR A 532 -25.69 12.42 -16.89
N TYR A 533 -25.68 12.65 -18.19
CA TYR A 533 -24.77 12.05 -19.17
C TYR A 533 -24.25 13.17 -20.08
N GLU A 534 -22.94 13.40 -20.05
CA GLU A 534 -22.23 14.39 -20.86
C GLU A 534 -21.29 13.65 -21.80
N TRP A 535 -21.27 14.03 -23.07
CA TRP A 535 -20.48 13.39 -24.12
C TRP A 535 -19.49 14.39 -24.71
N ASP A 536 -18.26 13.96 -24.95
CA ASP A 536 -17.25 14.65 -25.75
C ASP A 536 -16.81 13.70 -26.87
N PHE A 537 -16.84 14.17 -28.12
CA PHE A 537 -16.56 13.33 -29.29
C PHE A 537 -15.10 13.43 -29.77
N GLY A 538 -14.23 14.14 -29.04
CA GLY A 538 -12.81 14.25 -29.36
C GLY A 538 -12.49 15.21 -30.51
N ASP A 539 -13.48 15.98 -30.99
CA ASP A 539 -13.38 16.96 -32.07
C ASP A 539 -13.78 18.39 -31.62
N ASN A 540 -13.79 18.63 -30.30
CA ASN A 540 -14.31 19.82 -29.61
C ASN A 540 -15.84 19.99 -29.62
N ASN A 541 -16.59 19.00 -30.12
CA ASN A 541 -18.05 18.98 -29.97
C ASN A 541 -18.47 18.13 -28.76
N THR A 542 -19.55 18.56 -28.12
CA THR A 542 -20.11 17.88 -26.94
C THR A 542 -21.61 17.70 -27.08
N ALA A 543 -22.17 16.66 -26.45
CA ALA A 543 -23.61 16.44 -26.35
C ALA A 543 -24.04 16.08 -24.92
N THR A 544 -25.35 16.08 -24.66
CA THR A 544 -25.92 15.64 -23.39
C THR A 544 -27.14 14.76 -23.63
N GLY A 545 -27.33 13.76 -22.78
CA GLY A 545 -28.44 12.81 -22.86
C GLY A 545 -27.99 11.37 -22.78
N GLU A 546 -28.89 10.46 -22.42
CA GLU A 546 -28.58 9.01 -22.33
C GLU A 546 -28.31 8.39 -23.71
N LYS A 547 -28.87 8.95 -24.78
CA LYS A 547 -28.65 8.56 -26.17
C LYS A 547 -28.34 9.78 -27.01
N VAL A 548 -27.28 9.73 -27.81
CA VAL A 548 -26.80 10.83 -28.64
C VAL A 548 -26.30 10.32 -29.98
N SER A 549 -26.27 11.20 -30.98
CA SER A 549 -25.73 10.94 -32.31
C SER A 549 -24.67 11.96 -32.67
N HIS A 550 -23.61 11.57 -33.38
CA HIS A 550 -22.56 12.48 -33.85
C HIS A 550 -21.98 12.06 -35.21
N SER A 551 -21.40 13.02 -35.94
CA SER A 551 -20.74 12.80 -37.23
C SER A 551 -19.47 13.64 -37.31
N TRP A 552 -18.38 13.06 -37.82
CA TRP A 552 -17.10 13.75 -37.99
C TRP A 552 -16.89 14.18 -39.44
N THR A 553 -16.37 15.39 -39.66
CA THR A 553 -16.04 15.90 -41.01
C THR A 553 -14.63 15.55 -41.44
N GLU A 554 -13.72 15.44 -40.47
CA GLU A 554 -12.32 15.11 -40.70
C GLU A 554 -12.07 13.61 -40.48
N GLY A 555 -11.07 13.09 -41.19
CA GLY A 555 -10.54 11.76 -40.90
C GLY A 555 -9.72 11.76 -39.62
N GLY A 556 -9.83 10.68 -38.87
CA GLY A 556 -9.07 10.55 -37.64
C GLY A 556 -9.49 9.38 -36.77
N LEU A 557 -8.77 9.25 -35.67
CA LEU A 557 -9.12 8.39 -34.57
C LEU A 557 -9.66 9.27 -33.44
N TYR A 558 -10.91 9.06 -33.07
CA TYR A 558 -11.62 9.85 -32.06
C TYR A 558 -11.89 9.01 -30.83
N PHE A 559 -11.82 9.65 -29.66
CA PHE A 559 -12.18 9.05 -28.38
C PHE A 559 -13.46 9.69 -27.90
N VAL A 560 -14.56 8.94 -27.98
CA VAL A 560 -15.85 9.36 -27.46
C VAL A 560 -15.84 9.13 -25.96
N VAL A 561 -15.93 10.22 -25.20
CA VAL A 561 -15.90 10.22 -23.74
C VAL A 561 -17.31 10.43 -23.21
N LEU A 562 -17.83 9.48 -22.43
CA LEU A 562 -19.04 9.63 -21.65
C LEU A 562 -18.68 9.93 -20.19
N THR A 563 -19.11 11.09 -19.69
CA THR A 563 -19.09 11.41 -18.26
C THR A 563 -20.50 11.29 -17.69
N ALA A 564 -20.75 10.24 -16.91
CA ALA A 564 -22.02 10.03 -16.23
C ALA A 564 -21.91 10.46 -14.76
N LYS A 565 -22.86 11.27 -14.26
CA LYS A 565 -22.86 11.78 -12.87
C LYS A 565 -24.11 11.37 -12.14
N ASP A 566 -23.98 11.01 -10.87
CA ASP A 566 -25.11 10.73 -9.99
C ASP A 566 -25.62 11.99 -9.26
N SER A 567 -26.64 11.83 -8.42
CA SER A 567 -27.26 12.95 -7.69
C SER A 567 -26.36 13.64 -6.66
N GLU A 568 -25.19 13.07 -6.36
CA GLU A 568 -24.19 13.63 -5.45
C GLU A 568 -22.97 14.17 -6.22
N ASP A 569 -23.10 14.39 -7.53
CA ASP A 569 -22.03 14.81 -8.45
C ASP A 569 -20.83 13.85 -8.51
N ARG A 570 -21.00 12.59 -8.04
CA ARG A 570 -19.99 11.55 -8.24
C ARG A 570 -20.03 11.08 -9.68
N GLN A 571 -18.86 10.89 -10.28
CA GLN A 571 -18.74 10.66 -11.71
C GLN A 571 -18.16 9.27 -12.00
N SER A 572 -18.59 8.68 -13.10
CA SER A 572 -17.92 7.55 -13.75
C SER A 572 -17.76 7.91 -15.22
N VAL A 573 -16.62 7.55 -15.78
CA VAL A 573 -16.26 7.92 -17.15
C VAL A 573 -16.03 6.66 -17.95
N ALA A 574 -16.64 6.60 -19.13
CA ALA A 574 -16.47 5.53 -20.11
C ALA A 574 -15.97 6.12 -21.42
N PHE A 575 -15.32 5.29 -22.22
CA PHE A 575 -14.65 5.71 -23.45
C PHE A 575 -14.89 4.67 -24.52
N GLU A 576 -15.14 5.14 -25.74
CA GLU A 576 -15.24 4.31 -26.93
C GLU A 576 -14.37 4.92 -28.02
N GLN A 577 -13.61 4.09 -28.71
CA GLN A 577 -12.74 4.54 -29.79
C GLN A 577 -13.50 4.42 -31.11
N VAL A 578 -13.53 5.50 -31.88
CA VAL A 578 -14.19 5.54 -33.18
C VAL A 578 -13.17 5.92 -34.25
N SER A 579 -13.03 5.08 -35.27
CA SER A 579 -12.13 5.30 -36.40
C SER A 579 -12.92 5.84 -37.59
N ILE A 580 -12.55 7.04 -38.05
CA ILE A 580 -13.19 7.72 -39.16
C ILE A 580 -12.22 7.77 -40.32
N ASN A 581 -12.50 6.97 -41.34
CA ASN A 581 -11.83 7.06 -42.63
C ASN A 581 -12.22 8.37 -43.32
N HIS A 582 -11.29 8.92 -44.09
CA HIS A 582 -11.52 10.15 -44.84
C HIS A 582 -11.68 9.84 -46.32
N PHE A 583 -12.75 10.35 -46.91
CA PHE A 583 -12.95 10.43 -48.34
C PHE A 583 -13.16 11.88 -48.75
N THR A 584 -12.44 12.31 -49.77
CA THR A 584 -12.68 13.58 -50.45
C THR A 584 -12.54 13.40 -51.96
N GLU A 585 -13.44 14.02 -52.71
CA GLU A 585 -13.46 14.02 -54.17
C GLU A 585 -13.41 15.46 -54.69
N GLY A 586 -12.85 15.66 -55.86
CA GLY A 586 -12.80 16.96 -56.49
C GLY A 586 -12.48 16.88 -57.97
N ASP A 587 -12.68 18.01 -58.65
CA ASP A 587 -12.38 18.17 -60.06
C ASP A 587 -11.75 19.54 -60.33
N GLY A 588 -10.99 19.62 -61.41
CA GLY A 588 -10.28 20.82 -61.81
C GLY A 588 -9.91 20.85 -63.27
N SER A 589 -9.36 22.00 -63.70
CA SER A 589 -8.86 22.22 -65.05
C SER A 589 -7.56 23.00 -64.99
N VAL A 590 -6.53 22.48 -65.66
CA VAL A 590 -5.21 23.12 -65.75
C VAL A 590 -5.02 23.65 -67.17
N GLY A 591 -4.76 24.94 -67.28
CA GLY A 591 -4.46 25.59 -68.56
C GLY A 591 -3.02 25.33 -69.02
N GLY A 592 -2.78 25.46 -70.32
CA GLY A 592 -1.46 25.27 -70.94
C GLY A 592 -0.34 26.03 -70.23
N GLY A 593 0.71 25.30 -69.84
CA GLY A 593 1.88 25.85 -69.15
C GLY A 593 1.61 26.34 -67.72
N SER A 594 0.47 25.95 -67.13
CA SER A 594 0.13 26.20 -65.73
C SER A 594 0.19 24.90 -64.92
N ASP A 595 0.11 25.04 -63.60
CA ASP A 595 0.01 23.95 -62.65
C ASP A 595 -1.25 24.09 -61.78
N ASP A 596 -1.60 23.01 -61.09
CA ASP A 596 -2.57 23.00 -60.01
C ASP A 596 -2.08 22.09 -58.88
N THR A 597 -2.48 22.41 -57.66
CA THR A 597 -2.05 21.69 -56.46
C THR A 597 -3.24 21.45 -55.55
N VAL A 598 -3.48 20.18 -55.24
CA VAL A 598 -4.53 19.75 -54.31
C VAL A 598 -3.87 19.30 -53.00
N PRO A 599 -3.82 20.16 -51.96
CA PRO A 599 -3.23 19.80 -50.68
C PRO A 599 -4.23 19.08 -49.77
N THR A 600 -3.72 18.21 -48.89
CA THR A 600 -4.48 17.60 -47.79
C THR A 600 -3.57 17.24 -46.62
N THR A 601 -4.06 17.44 -45.39
CA THR A 601 -3.32 17.10 -44.18
C THR A 601 -3.78 15.74 -43.66
N VAL A 602 -2.83 14.81 -43.52
CA VAL A 602 -3.11 13.48 -42.99
C VAL A 602 -2.73 13.42 -41.51
N ASN A 603 -3.75 13.24 -40.65
CA ASN A 603 -3.61 13.12 -39.19
C ASN A 603 -2.95 11.78 -38.76
N PRO A 604 -2.47 11.64 -37.50
CA PRO A 604 -1.93 10.39 -36.98
C PRO A 604 -2.87 9.17 -37.09
N TYR A 605 -2.32 7.96 -36.89
CA TYR A 605 -3.01 6.65 -36.95
C TYR A 605 -3.43 6.20 -38.35
N VAL A 606 -2.74 6.64 -39.39
CA VAL A 606 -3.06 6.18 -40.75
C VAL A 606 -2.54 4.77 -40.98
N LYS A 607 -3.39 3.94 -41.56
CA LYS A 607 -3.07 2.60 -42.02
C LYS A 607 -2.67 2.61 -43.49
N THR A 608 -3.40 3.37 -44.31
CA THR A 608 -3.22 3.37 -45.77
C THR A 608 -3.73 4.67 -46.36
N VAL A 609 -2.98 5.25 -47.31
CA VAL A 609 -3.44 6.34 -48.18
C VAL A 609 -3.64 5.76 -49.58
N SER A 610 -4.78 6.05 -50.22
CA SER A 610 -5.06 5.65 -51.60
C SER A 610 -5.64 6.82 -52.38
N ILE A 611 -5.07 7.09 -53.55
CA ILE A 611 -5.43 8.21 -54.42
C ILE A 611 -5.75 7.66 -55.80
N TYR A 612 -6.88 8.06 -56.37
CA TYR A 612 -7.27 7.77 -57.74
C TYR A 612 -7.47 9.09 -58.48
N ILE A 613 -6.90 9.24 -59.67
CA ILE A 613 -6.99 10.47 -60.46
C ILE A 613 -7.28 10.07 -61.90
N ASN A 614 -8.28 10.69 -62.51
CA ASN A 614 -8.49 10.63 -63.96
C ASN A 614 -8.06 11.95 -64.57
N VAL A 615 -7.15 11.92 -65.54
CA VAL A 615 -6.72 13.09 -66.31
C VAL A 615 -7.25 12.98 -67.74
N THR A 616 -7.85 14.04 -68.26
CA THR A 616 -8.47 14.07 -69.60
C THR A 616 -7.94 15.25 -70.40
N GLY A 617 -7.39 15.01 -71.59
CA GLY A 617 -6.91 16.09 -72.46
C GLY A 617 -8.06 16.96 -72.98
N ASP A 618 -7.95 18.30 -72.91
CA ASP A 618 -9.01 19.25 -73.27
C ASP A 618 -8.51 20.39 -74.17
N ASN A 619 -7.89 20.04 -75.30
CA ASN A 619 -7.22 21.01 -76.18
C ASN A 619 -8.14 21.71 -77.19
N GLY A 620 -9.40 21.29 -77.32
CA GLY A 620 -10.36 21.82 -78.29
C GLY A 620 -9.96 21.69 -79.78
N LEU A 621 -8.75 21.20 -80.07
CA LEU A 621 -8.13 21.06 -81.38
C LEU A 621 -7.64 19.63 -81.58
N PRO A 622 -8.05 18.93 -82.67
CA PRO A 622 -7.83 17.48 -82.83
C PRO A 622 -6.38 17.04 -83.11
N ILE A 623 -5.40 17.96 -83.13
CA ILE A 623 -3.98 17.68 -83.47
C ILE A 623 -3.03 18.05 -82.32
N VAL A 624 -3.52 18.68 -81.25
CA VAL A 624 -2.72 19.06 -80.07
C VAL A 624 -2.91 18.01 -78.99
N GLN A 625 -1.81 17.48 -78.45
CA GLN A 625 -1.81 16.56 -77.31
C GLN A 625 -1.55 17.33 -76.03
N SER A 626 -2.18 16.91 -74.93
CA SER A 626 -1.89 17.44 -73.59
C SER A 626 -0.76 16.65 -72.99
N ASP A 627 0.39 17.29 -72.79
CA ASP A 627 1.52 16.71 -72.06
C ASP A 627 1.37 17.06 -70.58
N VAL A 628 1.04 16.05 -69.77
CA VAL A 628 0.65 16.19 -68.36
C VAL A 628 1.61 15.43 -67.47
N THR A 629 2.08 16.05 -66.39
CA THR A 629 2.78 15.38 -65.29
C THR A 629 1.90 15.33 -64.06
N VAL A 630 1.75 14.13 -63.49
CA VAL A 630 1.05 13.89 -62.22
C VAL A 630 2.09 13.48 -61.18
N THR A 631 2.21 14.27 -60.11
CA THR A 631 3.12 14.01 -58.98
C THR A 631 2.34 13.92 -57.68
N ILE A 632 2.62 12.92 -56.86
CA ILE A 632 2.07 12.80 -55.50
C ILE A 632 3.22 12.97 -54.51
N ASN A 633 3.11 13.99 -53.67
CA ASN A 633 4.08 14.26 -52.61
C ASN A 633 3.51 13.84 -51.26
N SER A 634 4.33 13.09 -50.52
CA SER A 634 4.15 12.81 -49.11
C SER A 634 4.87 13.86 -48.26
N PRO A 635 4.68 13.87 -46.93
CA PRO A 635 5.47 14.71 -46.01
C PRO A 635 6.99 14.53 -46.15
N SER A 636 7.43 13.35 -46.59
CA SER A 636 8.84 13.01 -46.81
C SER A 636 9.36 13.35 -48.22
N GLY A 637 8.52 13.91 -49.10
CA GLY A 637 8.82 14.27 -50.48
C GLY A 637 8.02 13.45 -51.51
N ALA A 638 8.41 13.57 -52.79
CA ALA A 638 7.75 12.90 -53.91
C ALA A 638 7.79 11.37 -53.78
N VAL A 639 6.62 10.74 -53.81
CA VAL A 639 6.45 9.28 -53.69
C VAL A 639 5.94 8.64 -54.99
N PHE A 640 5.42 9.44 -55.91
CA PHE A 640 4.96 9.00 -57.23
C PHE A 640 5.04 10.15 -58.24
N GLU A 641 5.44 9.86 -59.47
CA GLU A 641 5.50 10.80 -60.59
C GLU A 641 5.29 10.04 -61.90
N GLN A 642 4.41 10.54 -62.77
CA GLN A 642 4.15 9.94 -64.08
C GLN A 642 3.74 10.98 -65.12
N ASP A 643 4.28 10.83 -66.33
CA ASP A 643 3.98 11.66 -67.49
C ASP A 643 3.01 10.99 -68.47
N PHE A 644 2.11 11.78 -69.07
CA PHE A 644 1.15 11.35 -70.08
C PHE A 644 1.11 12.31 -71.26
N SER A 645 0.89 11.78 -72.46
CA SER A 645 0.54 12.58 -73.66
C SER A 645 -0.86 12.16 -74.13
N LEU A 646 -1.84 13.03 -73.92
CA LEU A 646 -3.27 12.72 -74.09
C LEU A 646 -3.84 13.39 -75.34
N ASN A 647 -4.57 12.67 -76.18
CA ASN A 647 -5.37 13.30 -77.23
C ASN A 647 -6.60 14.02 -76.63
N ASN A 648 -7.20 14.94 -77.40
CA ASN A 648 -8.41 15.63 -76.96
C ASN A 648 -9.56 14.64 -76.65
N GLY A 649 -10.05 14.64 -75.41
CA GLY A 649 -11.07 13.73 -74.89
C GLY A 649 -10.56 12.34 -74.51
N GLU A 650 -9.24 12.09 -74.57
CA GLU A 650 -8.62 10.87 -74.06
C GLU A 650 -8.38 10.99 -72.56
N THR A 651 -8.86 10.01 -71.80
CA THR A 651 -8.73 9.94 -70.34
C THR A 651 -7.72 8.86 -69.95
N GLN A 652 -6.82 9.17 -69.02
CA GLN A 652 -5.96 8.18 -68.36
C GLN A 652 -6.22 8.16 -66.86
N ALA A 653 -6.26 6.95 -66.29
CA ALA A 653 -6.47 6.72 -64.87
C ALA A 653 -5.15 6.42 -64.16
N VAL A 654 -4.91 7.11 -63.05
CA VAL A 654 -3.77 6.96 -62.15
C VAL A 654 -4.28 6.43 -60.81
N SER A 655 -3.62 5.40 -60.27
CA SER A 655 -3.93 4.86 -58.95
C SER A 655 -2.66 4.70 -58.13
N PHE A 656 -2.65 5.26 -56.92
CA PHE A 656 -1.55 5.16 -55.97
C PHE A 656 -2.07 4.66 -54.61
N SER A 657 -1.32 3.79 -53.94
CA SER A 657 -1.64 3.34 -52.58
C SER A 657 -0.37 3.01 -51.81
N THR A 658 -0.28 3.44 -50.55
CA THR A 658 0.83 3.12 -49.65
C THR A 658 0.37 2.88 -48.22
N SER A 659 1.08 1.99 -47.52
CA SER A 659 0.96 1.72 -46.09
C SER A 659 2.32 1.84 -45.36
N GLU A 660 3.35 2.34 -46.04
CA GLU A 660 4.72 2.46 -45.53
C GLU A 660 5.27 3.87 -45.78
N GLY A 661 6.20 4.32 -44.92
CA GLY A 661 6.79 5.67 -44.97
C GLY A 661 6.15 6.66 -43.99
N GLU A 662 6.63 7.91 -43.99
CA GLU A 662 6.03 8.99 -43.18
C GLU A 662 4.69 9.40 -43.80
N MET A 663 3.59 8.89 -43.24
CA MET A 663 2.24 9.14 -43.73
C MET A 663 1.55 10.36 -43.07
N VAL A 664 2.08 10.84 -41.96
CA VAL A 664 1.46 11.91 -41.15
C VAL A 664 2.06 13.27 -41.54
N GLY A 665 1.21 14.21 -41.91
CA GLY A 665 1.61 15.56 -42.33
C GLY A 665 0.91 16.01 -43.62
N GLU A 666 1.49 17.02 -44.27
CA GLU A 666 0.97 17.58 -45.53
C GLU A 666 1.26 16.63 -46.70
N TRP A 667 0.22 16.34 -47.46
CA TRP A 667 0.30 15.69 -48.75
C TRP A 667 -0.23 16.62 -49.84
N GLU A 668 0.22 16.42 -51.07
CA GLU A 668 -0.28 17.17 -52.22
C GLU A 668 -0.29 16.33 -53.50
N ILE A 669 -1.33 16.51 -54.30
CA ILE A 669 -1.36 16.12 -55.71
C ILE A 669 -0.94 17.34 -56.52
N PHE A 670 0.20 17.24 -57.21
CA PHE A 670 0.71 18.28 -58.09
C PHE A 670 0.49 17.88 -59.55
N LEU A 671 -0.16 18.75 -60.31
CA LEU A 671 -0.61 18.51 -61.67
C LEU A 671 -0.07 19.61 -62.57
N GLU A 672 0.81 19.27 -63.52
CA GLU A 672 1.49 20.25 -64.38
C GLU A 672 1.17 20.01 -65.86
N SER A 673 0.84 21.09 -66.59
CA SER A 673 0.79 21.07 -68.05
C SER A 673 2.16 21.46 -68.61
N ASN A 674 2.85 20.49 -69.22
CA ASN A 674 4.19 20.67 -69.77
C ASN A 674 4.21 21.41 -71.11
N ASP A 675 3.05 21.59 -71.76
CA ASP A 675 2.92 22.34 -73.00
C ASP A 675 2.06 23.61 -72.79
N PRO A 676 2.61 24.81 -73.04
CA PRO A 676 1.88 26.10 -73.00
C PRO A 676 0.62 26.18 -73.88
N ALA A 677 0.45 25.24 -74.81
CA ALA A 677 -0.68 25.20 -75.75
C ALA A 677 -1.73 24.13 -75.42
N SER A 678 -1.58 23.38 -74.32
CA SER A 678 -2.46 22.25 -74.01
C SER A 678 -3.12 22.32 -72.64
N ASP A 679 -4.45 22.27 -72.63
CA ASP A 679 -5.24 22.24 -71.41
C ASP A 679 -5.61 20.78 -71.08
N PHE A 680 -5.86 20.49 -69.80
CA PHE A 680 -6.45 19.23 -69.39
C PHE A 680 -7.37 19.44 -68.20
N THR A 681 -8.34 18.54 -68.06
CA THR A 681 -9.19 18.45 -66.88
C THR A 681 -8.80 17.23 -66.06
N TYR A 682 -9.10 17.26 -64.77
CA TYR A 682 -8.89 16.12 -63.90
C TYR A 682 -10.03 15.98 -62.90
N ASP A 683 -10.27 14.75 -62.48
CA ASP A 683 -11.06 14.41 -61.31
C ASP A 683 -10.25 13.47 -60.42
N TYR A 684 -10.43 13.58 -59.10
CA TYR A 684 -9.71 12.75 -58.15
C TYR A 684 -10.62 12.25 -57.02
N ASP A 685 -10.30 11.06 -56.54
CA ASP A 685 -10.82 10.45 -55.33
C ASP A 685 -9.66 10.19 -54.37
N TRP A 686 -9.74 10.74 -53.16
CA TRP A 686 -8.76 10.55 -52.10
C TRP A 686 -9.36 9.75 -50.96
N TYR A 687 -8.70 8.65 -50.58
CA TYR A 687 -9.08 7.80 -49.46
C TYR A 687 -7.95 7.70 -48.43
N THR A 688 -8.24 8.06 -47.19
CA THR A 688 -7.35 7.83 -46.03
C THR A 688 -8.00 6.83 -45.09
N TYR A 689 -7.35 5.69 -44.88
CA TYR A 689 -7.78 4.65 -43.95
C TYR A 689 -7.04 4.78 -42.63
N TYR A 690 -7.76 4.86 -41.52
CA TYR A 690 -7.18 4.95 -40.18
C TYR A 690 -7.11 3.56 -39.53
N GLN A 691 -6.15 3.40 -38.62
CA GLN A 691 -5.96 2.20 -37.83
C GLN A 691 -7.09 2.12 -36.80
N SER A 692 -7.90 1.07 -36.90
CA SER A 692 -8.76 0.63 -35.81
C SER A 692 -7.96 -0.22 -34.84
N ASN A 693 -8.15 -0.06 -33.53
CA ASN A 693 -7.74 -1.13 -32.61
C ASN A 693 -8.63 -2.35 -32.86
N SER A 694 -7.99 -3.51 -33.06
CA SER A 694 -8.63 -4.81 -33.09
C SER A 694 -8.74 -5.41 -31.70
#